data_AF-A0A5B2XAN7-F1
#
_entry.id   AF-A0A5B2XAN7-F1
#
_cell.length_a   1.000
_cell.length_b   1.000
_cell.length_c   1.000
_cell.angle_alpha   90.00
_cell.angle_beta   90.00
_cell.angle_gamma   90.00
#
_symmetry.space_group_name_H-M   'P 1'
#
loop_
_entity.id
_entity.type
_entity.pdbx_description
1 polymer ?
#
loop_
_entity_poly.entity_id
_entity_poly.type
_entity_poly.pdbx_seq_one_letter_code
_entity_poly.pdbx_strand_id
1 'polypeptide(L)'
;MTAPGQPSPTTRPAVSWALEQLLGLLARGSYAPGQQLPVERDLALQLGVSRGSIREAMSALAALGLVDPRQGAGVFVTAVEPVQLLSGLRLVLPIADETWRAELLDVHAVLEAAAAARSAATSGPAEVARLTKLAGEVAAADTHADAAEADREFHRELTRHSGNAMLAALADALFSASARADLWRAAWEKGREHLLLDHDMMVSAVERQDADGARAWSLAHAARATAERRSLQPVLTARKQPQRVGVEPEPEARETPAWFRDAKLGVIVHWGLYSVPGWAPLDESLVDLLVDDESVPRSRDELDPLVTHSFSEWYENGISIEDSPTWHYHRATYGGMAYQNFRGPFASALEDWDPAEWADLFAAAGARYAVPVAKHHDGYRLWPSQVPHPHEWNAPRDVIGELADAVRQRSMRLGLYYSSGMDWSFANLPVRRMADTRTSCPPGPAYAAYVDAHWRELIENYRPDFLWNDMGYPGDPSQLVQDYYAAVPEGIINDRFWSGPYDVATPNFARRHEVDARAWEVARPIGLSFGWNRQEGPEHALSGTELVHLLLDVVSKNGNLLLGVSPDDRGRIPKLQQRALLELGRWLEVHGQAVYGTRPWTTPESATQDGLPVRFTTTTDALYAHFLGAAAGETVITGLHLPDGTRVTDLASGAPIRSAPGRRGTVLTLPATADPVARVVRISPIPSHSMHQE
;
A
#
# COMPACT_ATOMS: atom_id res chain seq x y z
N MET A 1 16.35 48.40 -38.94
CA MET A 1 16.36 46.95 -39.25
C MET A 1 17.62 46.36 -38.65
N THR A 2 17.44 45.22 -38.00
CA THR A 2 18.26 44.56 -36.98
C THR A 2 19.31 43.59 -37.53
N ALA A 3 20.37 43.37 -36.74
CA ALA A 3 20.86 42.02 -36.42
C ALA A 3 21.32 41.99 -34.94
N PRO A 4 20.73 41.16 -34.06
CA PRO A 4 21.09 41.03 -32.64
C PRO A 4 21.88 39.74 -32.34
N GLY A 5 22.62 39.73 -31.22
CA GLY A 5 22.90 38.50 -30.46
C GLY A 5 24.34 38.01 -30.41
N GLN A 6 25.13 38.51 -29.45
CA GLN A 6 26.10 37.69 -28.72
C GLN A 6 26.15 38.15 -27.25
N PRO A 7 25.97 37.25 -26.25
CA PRO A 7 26.15 37.59 -24.84
C PRO A 7 27.63 37.68 -24.47
N SER A 8 28.01 38.66 -23.64
CA SER A 8 29.36 38.82 -23.09
C SER A 8 29.68 37.78 -21.99
N PRO A 9 30.95 37.37 -21.79
CA PRO A 9 31.32 36.35 -20.79
C PRO A 9 31.50 36.95 -19.38
N THR A 10 30.65 36.52 -18.46
CA THR A 10 30.88 36.20 -17.02
C THR A 10 31.88 37.04 -16.21
N THR A 11 31.39 37.93 -15.34
CA THR A 11 32.10 38.32 -14.10
C THR A 11 31.89 37.22 -13.04
N ARG A 12 32.75 36.20 -13.00
CA ARG A 12 32.78 35.27 -11.86
C ARG A 12 33.34 35.97 -10.62
N PRO A 13 32.79 35.76 -9.41
CA PRO A 13 33.39 36.27 -8.18
C PRO A 13 34.84 35.79 -8.01
N ALA A 14 35.76 36.68 -7.69
CA ALA A 14 37.20 36.40 -7.62
C ALA A 14 37.56 35.27 -6.63
N VAL A 15 36.77 35.10 -5.55
CA VAL A 15 36.93 34.03 -4.55
C VAL A 15 36.54 32.67 -5.14
N SER A 16 35.40 32.59 -5.82
CA SER A 16 34.93 31.35 -6.46
C SER A 16 35.91 30.90 -7.56
N TRP A 17 36.43 31.85 -8.33
CA TRP A 17 37.44 31.56 -9.35
C TRP A 17 38.76 31.10 -8.72
N ALA A 18 39.22 31.74 -7.65
CA ALA A 18 40.43 31.30 -6.92
C ALA A 18 40.29 29.89 -6.33
N LEU A 19 39.13 29.58 -5.75
CA LEU A 19 38.81 28.25 -5.23
C LEU A 19 38.82 27.19 -6.33
N GLU A 20 38.18 27.46 -7.48
CA GLU A 20 38.19 26.57 -8.65
C GLU A 20 39.61 26.28 -9.15
N GLN A 21 40.47 27.31 -9.24
CA GLN A 21 41.85 27.14 -9.70
C GLN A 21 42.69 26.32 -8.70
N LEU A 22 42.55 26.58 -7.40
CA LEU A 22 43.26 25.83 -6.36
C LEU A 22 42.79 24.36 -6.30
N LEU A 23 41.47 24.11 -6.40
CA LEU A 23 40.93 22.75 -6.55
C LEU A 23 41.48 22.06 -7.80
N GLY A 24 41.61 22.78 -8.92
CA GLY A 24 42.21 22.25 -10.14
C GLY A 24 43.69 21.85 -9.99
N LEU A 25 44.47 22.61 -9.20
CA LEU A 25 45.87 22.27 -8.90
C LEU A 25 45.98 21.03 -8.02
N LEU A 26 45.10 20.91 -7.01
CA LEU A 26 45.03 19.73 -6.15
C LEU A 26 44.56 18.49 -6.93
N ALA A 27 43.51 18.62 -7.75
CA ALA A 27 42.94 17.52 -8.55
C ALA A 27 43.93 16.97 -9.59
N ARG A 28 44.81 17.82 -10.13
CA ARG A 28 45.89 17.40 -11.05
C ARG A 28 47.13 16.86 -10.33
N GLY A 29 47.11 16.78 -8.99
CA GLY A 29 48.24 16.30 -8.20
C GLY A 29 49.47 17.21 -8.28
N SER A 30 49.29 18.52 -8.53
CA SER A 30 50.41 19.47 -8.61
C SER A 30 51.14 19.63 -7.27
N TYR A 31 50.50 19.21 -6.17
CA TYR A 31 51.06 19.14 -4.84
C TYR A 31 50.67 17.80 -4.21
N ALA A 32 51.65 17.06 -3.68
CA ALA A 32 51.41 15.79 -3.01
C ALA A 32 50.85 16.00 -1.58
N PRO A 33 50.13 15.03 -1.00
CA PRO A 33 49.78 15.06 0.42
C PRO A 33 51.01 15.28 1.30
N GLY A 34 50.90 16.19 2.26
CA GLY A 34 51.99 16.63 3.13
C GLY A 34 52.90 17.72 2.55
N GLN A 35 52.74 18.09 1.27
CA GLN A 35 53.51 19.17 0.64
C GLN A 35 52.96 20.55 1.03
N GLN A 36 53.86 21.50 1.26
CA GLN A 36 53.50 22.89 1.54
C GLN A 36 53.06 23.59 0.25
N LEU A 37 51.91 24.26 0.30
CA LEU A 37 51.44 25.16 -0.76
C LEU A 37 52.25 26.47 -0.75
N PRO A 38 52.42 27.14 -1.90
CA PRO A 38 53.06 28.45 -1.95
C PRO A 38 52.35 29.45 -1.04
N VAL A 39 53.09 30.44 -0.54
CA VAL A 39 52.52 31.46 0.35
C VAL A 39 51.45 32.29 -0.35
N GLU A 40 50.47 32.80 0.41
CA GLU A 40 49.29 33.53 -0.12
C GLU A 40 49.64 34.60 -1.16
N ARG A 41 50.78 35.29 -0.96
CA ARG A 41 51.30 36.31 -1.87
C ARG A 41 51.59 35.77 -3.27
N ASP A 42 52.22 34.61 -3.34
CA ASP A 42 52.71 34.03 -4.59
C ASP A 42 51.55 33.39 -5.35
N LEU A 43 50.62 32.73 -4.64
CA LEU A 43 49.38 32.23 -5.22
C LEU A 43 48.51 33.37 -5.77
N ALA A 44 48.41 34.50 -5.07
CA ALA A 44 47.65 35.66 -5.53
C ALA A 44 48.23 36.24 -6.83
N LEU A 45 49.56 36.29 -6.94
CA LEU A 45 50.25 36.74 -8.16
C LEU A 45 50.08 35.74 -9.31
N GLN A 46 50.25 34.45 -9.05
CA GLN A 46 50.10 33.39 -10.06
C GLN A 46 48.69 33.33 -10.64
N LEU A 47 47.69 33.54 -9.80
CA LEU A 47 46.27 33.47 -10.17
C LEU A 47 45.69 34.85 -10.54
N GLY A 48 46.45 35.95 -10.43
CA GLY A 48 45.96 37.27 -10.83
C GLY A 48 44.78 37.79 -9.99
N VAL A 49 44.69 37.39 -8.72
CA VAL A 49 43.62 37.78 -7.77
C VAL A 49 44.19 38.48 -6.53
N SER A 50 43.30 39.06 -5.71
CA SER A 50 43.71 39.68 -4.45
C SER A 50 44.15 38.63 -3.42
N ARG A 51 45.06 39.00 -2.50
CA ARG A 51 45.46 38.13 -1.37
C ARG A 51 44.28 37.79 -0.45
N GLY A 52 43.30 38.70 -0.33
CA GLY A 52 42.07 38.43 0.44
C GLY A 52 41.26 37.29 -0.17
N SER A 53 41.16 37.27 -1.50
CA SER A 53 40.45 36.19 -2.21
C SER A 53 41.14 34.83 -2.10
N ILE A 54 42.48 34.81 -2.13
CA ILE A 54 43.24 33.58 -1.85
C ILE A 54 43.04 33.13 -0.41
N ARG A 55 43.07 34.05 0.56
CA ARG A 55 42.87 33.70 1.97
C ARG A 55 41.49 33.09 2.21
N GLU A 56 40.44 33.68 1.67
CA GLU A 56 39.08 33.13 1.77
C GLU A 56 38.95 31.77 1.09
N ALA A 57 39.53 31.60 -0.11
CA ALA A 57 39.56 30.31 -0.79
C ALA A 57 40.34 29.25 0.01
N MET A 58 41.47 29.63 0.61
CA MET A 58 42.27 28.75 1.47
C MET A 58 41.54 28.39 2.77
N SER A 59 40.80 29.33 3.38
CA SER A 59 39.93 29.05 4.52
C SER A 59 38.80 28.09 4.15
N ALA A 60 38.21 28.21 2.96
CA ALA A 60 37.20 27.27 2.47
C ALA A 60 37.79 25.86 2.23
N LEU A 61 38.98 25.76 1.62
CA LEU A 61 39.67 24.48 1.44
C LEU A 61 40.06 23.84 2.78
N ALA A 62 40.46 24.65 3.77
CA ALA A 62 40.76 24.17 5.11
C ALA A 62 39.50 23.67 5.82
N ALA A 63 38.37 24.36 5.66
CA ALA A 63 37.07 23.92 6.19
C ALA A 63 36.59 22.60 5.55
N LEU A 64 36.93 22.36 4.28
CA LEU A 64 36.70 21.08 3.58
C LEU A 64 37.74 20.00 3.91
N GLY A 65 38.73 20.31 4.75
CA GLY A 65 39.78 19.38 5.15
C GLY A 65 40.77 19.01 4.03
N LEU A 66 40.82 19.78 2.94
CA LEU A 66 41.72 19.56 1.79
C LEU A 66 43.12 20.16 2.00
N VAL A 67 43.24 21.06 2.98
CA VAL A 67 44.51 21.67 3.39
C VAL A 67 44.55 21.89 4.90
N ASP A 68 45.74 21.84 5.48
CA ASP A 68 46.05 21.97 6.91
C ASP A 68 46.90 23.23 7.16
N PRO A 69 46.29 24.35 7.60
CA PRO A 69 47.02 25.57 7.93
C PRO A 69 47.74 25.43 9.28
N ARG A 70 49.08 25.46 9.27
CA ARG A 70 49.90 25.36 10.48
C ARG A 70 50.46 26.72 10.86
N GLN A 71 50.21 27.14 12.10
CA GLN A 71 50.65 28.45 12.60
C GLN A 71 52.17 28.61 12.46
N GLY A 72 52.60 29.62 11.70
CA GLY A 72 54.02 29.94 11.46
C GLY A 72 54.76 29.02 10.47
N ALA A 73 54.17 27.91 10.03
CA ALA A 73 54.80 26.94 9.13
C ALA A 73 54.21 26.91 7.71
N GLY A 74 53.05 27.55 7.48
CA GLY A 74 52.38 27.60 6.18
C GLY A 74 51.22 26.62 6.06
N VAL A 75 50.72 26.42 4.83
CA VAL A 75 49.56 25.57 4.58
C VAL A 75 49.98 24.32 3.82
N PHE A 76 49.56 23.14 4.27
CA PHE A 76 49.96 21.85 3.73
C PHE A 76 48.78 21.12 3.10
N VAL A 77 49.00 20.36 2.03
CA VAL A 77 47.95 19.52 1.43
C VAL A 77 47.68 18.31 2.31
N THR A 78 46.41 17.97 2.53
CA THR A 78 46.02 16.77 3.29
C THR A 78 45.89 15.55 2.38
N ALA A 79 46.04 14.35 2.95
CA ALA A 79 45.53 13.15 2.30
C ALA A 79 44.01 13.13 2.54
N VAL A 80 43.22 13.06 1.46
CA VAL A 80 41.76 13.03 1.56
C VAL A 80 41.33 11.61 1.91
N GLU A 81 40.99 11.41 3.18
CA GLU A 81 40.41 10.15 3.64
C GLU A 81 38.87 10.20 3.51
N PRO A 82 38.21 9.07 3.17
CA PRO A 82 36.75 9.01 3.07
C PRO A 82 35.99 9.58 4.26
N VAL A 83 36.52 9.41 5.48
CA VAL A 83 35.92 9.92 6.72
C VAL A 83 35.86 11.45 6.79
N GLN A 84 36.80 12.14 6.15
CA GLN A 84 36.84 13.61 6.13
C GLN A 84 35.73 14.17 5.22
N LEU A 85 35.43 13.49 4.11
CA LEU A 85 34.34 13.86 3.20
C LEU A 85 32.96 13.72 3.84
N LEU A 86 32.82 12.81 4.80
CA LEU A 86 31.55 12.52 5.47
C LEU A 86 31.34 13.30 6.77
N SER A 87 32.30 14.15 7.16
CA SER A 87 32.23 14.89 8.42
C SER A 87 31.03 15.85 8.49
N GLY A 88 30.66 16.48 7.37
CA GLY A 88 29.46 17.31 7.28
C GLY A 88 28.16 16.50 7.46
N LEU A 89 28.12 15.31 6.87
CA LEU A 89 26.98 14.40 7.00
C LEU A 89 26.80 13.97 8.47
N ARG A 90 27.88 13.60 9.17
CA ARG A 90 27.84 13.22 10.60
C ARG A 90 27.34 14.32 11.53
N LEU A 91 27.54 15.60 11.17
CA LEU A 91 27.04 16.75 11.94
C LEU A 91 25.54 17.01 11.71
N VAL A 92 25.04 16.70 10.50
CA VAL A 92 23.64 16.95 10.11
C VAL A 92 22.73 15.77 10.48
N LEU A 93 23.24 14.54 10.51
CA LEU A 93 22.44 13.36 10.83
C LEU A 93 21.73 13.41 12.21
N PRO A 94 22.35 13.93 13.29
CA PRO A 94 21.66 14.08 14.57
C PRO A 94 20.49 15.07 14.54
N ILE A 95 20.49 16.03 13.61
CA ILE A 95 19.43 17.04 13.46
C ILE A 95 18.40 16.69 12.38
N ALA A 96 18.58 15.58 11.66
CA ALA A 96 17.62 15.03 10.72
C ALA A 96 16.30 14.68 11.43
N ASP A 97 15.16 14.97 10.78
CA ASP A 97 13.84 14.58 11.26
C ASP A 97 13.62 13.05 11.18
N GLU A 98 12.49 12.57 11.71
CA GLU A 98 12.22 11.13 11.78
C GLU A 98 12.05 10.48 10.41
N THR A 99 11.45 11.18 9.44
CA THR A 99 11.24 10.68 8.08
C THR A 99 12.57 10.47 7.38
N TRP A 100 13.44 11.47 7.46
CA TRP A 100 14.75 11.39 6.83
C TRP A 100 15.64 10.35 7.53
N ARG A 101 15.55 10.22 8.85
CA ARG A 101 16.24 9.14 9.58
C ARG A 101 15.79 7.75 9.15
N ALA A 102 14.50 7.55 8.84
CA ALA A 102 14.00 6.26 8.36
C ALA A 102 14.55 5.92 6.96
N GLU A 103 14.53 6.89 6.04
CA GLU A 103 15.12 6.72 4.70
C GLU A 103 16.64 6.44 4.76
N LEU A 104 17.34 7.11 5.67
CA LEU A 104 18.78 6.90 5.86
C LEU A 104 19.10 5.51 6.44
N LEU A 105 18.20 4.91 7.22
CA LEU A 105 18.32 3.51 7.65
C LEU A 105 18.16 2.55 6.46
N ASP A 106 17.23 2.82 5.55
CA ASP A 106 17.03 1.99 4.35
C ASP A 106 18.26 2.04 3.45
N VAL A 107 18.86 3.24 3.28
CA VAL A 107 20.14 3.41 2.57
C VAL A 107 21.27 2.68 3.28
N HIS A 108 21.34 2.76 4.60
CA HIS A 108 22.35 2.04 5.38
C HIS A 108 22.24 0.53 5.22
N ALA A 109 21.03 -0.04 5.25
CA ALA A 109 20.81 -1.47 5.07
C ALA A 109 21.38 -1.98 3.74
N VAL A 110 21.21 -1.21 2.67
CA VAL A 110 21.77 -1.54 1.34
C VAL A 110 23.31 -1.49 1.36
N LEU A 111 23.89 -0.47 1.99
CA LEU A 111 25.34 -0.29 2.07
C LEU A 111 26.00 -1.35 2.95
N GLU A 112 25.42 -1.66 4.11
CA GLU A 112 25.90 -2.68 5.02
C GLU A 112 25.82 -4.07 4.38
N ALA A 113 24.72 -4.41 3.72
CA ALA A 113 24.58 -5.69 3.02
C ALA A 113 25.57 -5.85 1.87
N ALA A 114 25.83 -4.78 1.12
CA ALA A 114 26.88 -4.76 0.11
C ALA A 114 28.28 -4.93 0.74
N ALA A 115 28.53 -4.32 1.90
CA ALA A 115 29.78 -4.44 2.63
C ALA A 115 29.98 -5.85 3.22
N ALA A 116 28.92 -6.45 3.78
CA ALA A 116 28.90 -7.80 4.35
C ALA A 116 29.22 -8.86 3.29
N ALA A 117 28.58 -8.76 2.12
CA ALA A 117 28.86 -9.64 0.98
C ALA A 117 30.33 -9.58 0.56
N ARG A 118 30.91 -8.38 0.56
CA ARG A 118 32.32 -8.17 0.23
C ARG A 118 33.23 -8.67 1.33
N SER A 119 32.87 -8.49 2.60
CA SER A 119 33.61 -9.00 3.75
C SER A 119 33.71 -10.53 3.70
N ALA A 120 32.64 -11.23 3.33
CA ALA A 120 32.69 -12.68 3.15
C ALA A 120 33.74 -13.12 2.11
N ALA A 121 33.98 -12.31 1.08
CA ALA A 121 34.96 -12.61 0.04
C ALA A 121 36.41 -12.28 0.44
N THR A 122 36.64 -11.48 1.47
CA THR A 122 37.95 -10.89 1.81
C THR A 122 38.45 -11.24 3.21
N SER A 123 37.56 -11.63 4.12
CA SER A 123 37.90 -11.97 5.52
C SER A 123 38.67 -13.28 5.62
N GLY A 124 39.66 -13.31 6.53
CA GLY A 124 40.39 -14.50 6.91
C GLY A 124 40.00 -15.00 8.31
N PRO A 125 40.68 -16.05 8.82
CA PRO A 125 40.36 -16.66 10.11
C PRO A 125 40.46 -15.70 11.31
N ALA A 126 41.34 -14.69 11.23
CA ALA A 126 41.50 -13.70 12.30
C ALA A 126 40.29 -12.75 12.37
N GLU A 127 39.77 -12.35 11.20
CA GLU A 127 38.59 -11.50 11.08
C GLU A 127 37.32 -12.23 11.52
N VAL A 128 37.15 -13.48 11.08
CA VAL A 128 36.05 -14.35 11.53
C VAL A 128 36.08 -14.49 13.05
N ALA A 129 37.24 -14.79 13.65
CA ALA A 129 37.38 -14.88 15.10
C ALA A 129 37.01 -13.57 15.83
N ARG A 130 37.31 -12.40 15.23
CA ARG A 130 36.91 -11.11 15.81
C ARG A 130 35.40 -10.89 15.70
N LEU A 131 34.78 -11.22 14.57
CA LEU A 131 33.32 -11.13 14.39
C LEU A 131 32.56 -12.09 15.31
N THR A 132 33.02 -13.35 15.45
CA THR A 132 32.45 -14.31 16.41
C THR A 132 32.53 -13.80 17.84
N LYS A 133 33.67 -13.20 18.22
CA LYS A 133 33.83 -12.61 19.55
C LYS A 133 32.84 -11.47 19.77
N LEU A 134 32.71 -10.56 18.80
CA LEU A 134 31.79 -9.41 18.90
C LEU A 134 30.32 -9.85 18.93
N ALA A 135 29.92 -10.85 18.14
CA ALA A 135 28.59 -11.45 18.20
C ALA A 135 28.32 -12.06 19.59
N GLY A 136 29.32 -12.74 20.17
CA GLY A 136 29.25 -13.24 21.55
C GLY A 136 29.11 -12.12 22.60
N GLU A 137 29.78 -10.99 22.41
CA GLU A 137 29.65 -9.80 23.28
C GLU A 137 28.25 -9.18 23.18
N VAL A 138 27.61 -9.18 21.99
CA VAL A 138 26.20 -8.76 21.82
C VAL A 138 25.26 -9.69 22.58
N ALA A 139 25.45 -11.01 22.47
CA ALA A 139 24.63 -12.00 23.16
C ALA A 139 24.80 -11.96 24.69
N ALA A 140 26.04 -11.75 25.15
CA ALA A 140 26.39 -11.73 26.57
C ALA A 140 26.13 -10.38 27.26
N ALA A 141 25.69 -9.36 26.53
CA ALA A 141 25.37 -8.07 27.11
C ALA A 141 24.27 -8.19 28.18
N ASP A 142 24.47 -7.48 29.29
CA ASP A 142 23.57 -7.44 30.45
C ASP A 142 22.53 -6.31 30.36
N THR A 143 22.78 -5.30 29.51
CA THR A 143 21.87 -4.17 29.30
C THR A 143 21.67 -3.88 27.82
N HIS A 144 20.52 -3.27 27.48
CA HIS A 144 20.24 -2.84 26.11
C HIS A 144 21.25 -1.79 25.59
N ALA A 145 21.90 -1.03 26.49
CA ALA A 145 22.91 -0.05 26.12
C ALA A 145 24.24 -0.73 25.75
N ASP A 146 24.64 -1.73 26.53
CA ASP A 146 25.84 -2.53 26.25
C ASP A 146 25.67 -3.34 24.96
N ALA A 147 24.48 -3.90 24.73
CA ALA A 147 24.16 -4.60 23.48
C ALA A 147 24.22 -3.68 22.27
N ALA A 148 23.67 -2.46 22.36
CA ALA A 148 23.74 -1.48 21.28
C ALA A 148 25.18 -1.05 20.93
N GLU A 149 26.06 -0.98 21.92
CA GLU A 149 27.46 -0.66 21.73
C GLU A 149 28.24 -1.83 21.10
N ALA A 150 28.06 -3.05 21.60
CA ALA A 150 28.67 -4.26 21.06
C ALA A 150 28.22 -4.52 19.61
N ASP A 151 26.93 -4.32 19.33
CA ASP A 151 26.31 -4.45 18.02
C ASP A 151 26.86 -3.41 17.05
N ARG A 152 27.11 -2.18 17.50
CA ARG A 152 27.80 -1.17 16.69
C ARG A 152 29.19 -1.61 16.27
N GLU A 153 29.96 -2.15 17.20
CA GLU A 153 31.33 -2.58 16.93
C GLU A 153 31.35 -3.82 16.02
N PHE A 154 30.39 -4.74 16.17
CA PHE A 154 30.22 -5.88 15.26
C PHE A 154 30.05 -5.42 13.81
N HIS A 155 29.07 -4.54 13.56
CA HIS A 155 28.75 -4.07 12.21
C HIS A 155 29.85 -3.17 11.62
N ARG A 156 30.53 -2.40 12.47
CA ARG A 156 31.74 -1.67 12.04
C ARG A 156 32.84 -2.63 11.60
N GLU A 157 33.10 -3.70 12.36
CA GLU A 157 34.12 -4.67 11.97
C GLU A 157 33.74 -5.41 10.69
N LEU A 158 32.46 -5.77 10.54
CA LEU A 158 31.93 -6.42 9.34
C LEU A 158 32.15 -5.55 8.09
N THR A 159 31.84 -4.25 8.16
CA THR A 159 31.98 -3.35 7.01
C THR A 159 33.43 -2.97 6.70
N ARG A 160 34.31 -2.90 7.73
CA ARG A 160 35.74 -2.55 7.58
C ARG A 160 36.49 -3.49 6.66
N HIS A 161 36.10 -4.76 6.63
CA HIS A 161 36.76 -5.78 5.81
C HIS A 161 36.24 -5.89 4.39
N SER A 162 35.25 -5.09 3.99
CA SER A 162 34.70 -5.08 2.62
C SER A 162 35.70 -4.77 1.49
N GLY A 163 36.96 -4.42 1.81
CA GLY A 163 37.97 -4.00 0.84
C GLY A 163 37.62 -2.69 0.13
N ASN A 164 36.66 -1.91 0.66
CA ASN A 164 36.26 -0.60 0.14
C ASN A 164 36.13 0.40 1.30
N ALA A 165 37.18 1.21 1.47
CA ALA A 165 37.26 2.18 2.57
C ALA A 165 36.16 3.25 2.53
N MET A 166 35.66 3.62 1.34
CA MET A 166 34.55 4.57 1.20
C MET A 166 33.22 3.94 1.59
N LEU A 167 32.99 2.68 1.19
CA LEU A 167 31.79 1.94 1.57
C LEU A 167 31.73 1.74 3.09
N ALA A 168 32.84 1.34 3.72
CA ALA A 168 32.94 1.21 5.17
C ALA A 168 32.70 2.55 5.89
N ALA A 169 33.26 3.64 5.37
CA ALA A 169 33.07 4.98 5.93
C ALA A 169 31.62 5.48 5.78
N LEU A 170 30.95 5.21 4.65
CA LEU A 170 29.56 5.56 4.42
C LEU A 170 28.61 4.78 5.33
N ALA A 171 28.82 3.48 5.48
CA ALA A 171 28.05 2.66 6.42
C ALA A 171 28.21 3.16 7.87
N ASP A 172 29.45 3.37 8.35
CA ASP A 172 29.70 3.90 9.70
C ASP A 172 29.19 5.35 9.90
N ALA A 173 29.19 6.17 8.85
CA ALA A 173 28.72 7.56 8.95
C ALA A 173 27.19 7.66 9.03
N LEU A 174 26.47 6.83 8.27
CA LEU A 174 25.00 6.89 8.17
C LEU A 174 24.28 6.30 9.38
N PHE A 175 24.98 5.59 10.26
CA PHE A 175 24.38 4.93 11.41
C PHE A 175 24.82 5.54 12.75
N SER A 176 23.91 6.25 13.40
CA SER A 176 24.18 6.94 14.67
C SER A 176 24.07 6.03 15.89
N ALA A 177 24.83 6.33 16.94
CA ALA A 177 24.75 5.63 18.24
C ALA A 177 23.33 5.68 18.85
N SER A 178 22.59 6.77 18.61
CA SER A 178 21.21 6.93 19.06
C SER A 178 20.24 5.95 18.39
N ALA A 179 20.39 5.69 17.09
CA ALA A 179 19.50 4.78 16.37
C ALA A 179 19.64 3.34 16.87
N ARG A 180 20.86 2.89 17.19
CA ARG A 180 21.12 1.55 17.77
C ARG A 180 20.63 1.43 19.20
N ALA A 181 20.79 2.47 20.00
CA ALA A 181 20.32 2.45 21.39
C ALA A 181 18.79 2.31 21.48
N ASP A 182 18.05 2.95 20.56
CA ASP A 182 16.59 2.85 20.52
C ASP A 182 16.13 1.50 19.94
N LEU A 183 16.84 0.96 18.94
CA LEU A 183 16.62 -0.39 18.41
C LEU A 183 16.77 -1.46 19.51
N TRP A 184 17.90 -1.46 20.21
CA TRP A 184 18.16 -2.50 21.20
C TRP A 184 17.28 -2.37 22.42
N ARG A 185 16.81 -1.17 22.75
CA ARG A 185 15.77 -1.00 23.77
C ARG A 185 14.48 -1.74 23.38
N ALA A 186 14.09 -1.72 22.11
CA ALA A 186 12.92 -2.44 21.58
C ALA A 186 13.07 -3.95 21.71
N ALA A 187 14.16 -4.46 21.14
CA ALA A 187 14.43 -5.88 21.10
C ALA A 187 14.58 -6.48 22.50
N TRP A 188 15.08 -5.69 23.45
CA TRP A 188 15.20 -6.12 24.85
C TRP A 188 13.85 -6.43 25.52
N GLU A 189 12.81 -5.70 25.16
CA GLU A 189 11.47 -5.85 25.75
C GLU A 189 10.64 -6.93 25.06
N LYS A 190 10.93 -7.23 23.79
CA LYS A 190 10.10 -8.08 22.90
C LYS A 190 10.68 -9.46 22.58
N GLY A 191 11.96 -9.67 22.90
CA GLY A 191 12.69 -10.90 22.57
C GLY A 191 13.77 -10.61 21.53
N ARG A 192 15.04 -10.82 21.92
CA ARG A 192 16.22 -10.50 21.10
C ARG A 192 16.79 -11.70 20.34
N GLU A 193 16.21 -12.88 20.53
CA GLU A 193 16.76 -14.17 20.06
C GLU A 193 16.94 -14.19 18.53
N HIS A 194 16.00 -13.59 17.79
CA HIS A 194 16.06 -13.53 16.33
C HIS A 194 17.18 -12.59 15.84
N LEU A 195 17.42 -11.47 16.52
CA LEU A 195 18.54 -10.58 16.19
C LEU A 195 19.88 -11.21 16.53
N LEU A 196 19.96 -11.99 17.62
CA LEU A 196 21.17 -12.75 17.97
C LEU A 196 21.46 -13.83 16.94
N LEU A 197 20.43 -14.57 16.50
CA LEU A 197 20.56 -15.56 15.43
C LEU A 197 21.07 -14.92 14.13
N ASP A 198 20.59 -13.74 13.77
CA ASP A 198 21.05 -13.05 12.56
C ASP A 198 22.56 -12.74 12.61
N HIS A 199 23.10 -12.37 13.78
CA HIS A 199 24.54 -12.18 13.97
C HIS A 199 25.32 -13.47 13.74
N ASP A 200 24.87 -14.59 14.31
CA ASP A 200 25.50 -15.90 14.13
C ASP A 200 25.46 -16.34 12.65
N MET A 201 24.35 -16.10 11.97
CA MET A 201 24.19 -16.41 10.55
C MET A 201 25.08 -15.54 9.66
N MET A 202 25.26 -14.26 9.98
CA MET A 202 26.21 -13.38 9.30
C MET A 202 27.66 -13.85 9.49
N VAL A 203 28.06 -14.21 10.71
CA VAL A 203 29.39 -14.77 11.00
C VAL A 203 29.63 -16.06 10.22
N SER A 204 28.65 -16.98 10.24
CA SER A 204 28.73 -18.25 9.51
C SER A 204 28.83 -18.06 8.00
N ALA A 205 28.11 -17.08 7.44
CA ALA A 205 28.23 -16.75 6.03
C ALA A 205 29.61 -16.19 5.68
N VAL A 206 30.18 -15.31 6.52
CA VAL A 206 31.55 -14.79 6.33
C VAL A 206 32.59 -15.91 6.45
N GLU A 207 32.46 -16.82 7.42
CA GLU A 207 33.35 -17.97 7.60
C GLU A 207 33.35 -18.90 6.39
N ARG A 208 32.17 -19.15 5.81
CA ARG A 208 32.00 -19.99 4.62
C ARG A 208 32.32 -19.27 3.31
N GLN A 209 32.71 -18.00 3.38
CA GLN A 209 32.90 -17.12 2.22
C GLN A 209 31.67 -17.03 1.31
N ASP A 210 30.48 -17.12 1.91
CA ASP A 210 29.19 -17.07 1.26
C ASP A 210 28.71 -15.62 1.16
N ALA A 211 29.07 -14.95 0.07
CA ALA A 211 28.75 -13.55 -0.16
C ALA A 211 27.25 -13.27 -0.25
N ASP A 212 26.47 -14.19 -0.84
CA ASP A 212 25.03 -14.01 -0.99
C ASP A 212 24.30 -14.28 0.33
N GLY A 213 24.74 -15.29 1.09
CA GLY A 213 24.29 -15.51 2.47
C GLY A 213 24.58 -14.31 3.37
N ALA A 214 25.79 -13.76 3.33
CA ALA A 214 26.15 -12.59 4.15
C ALA A 214 25.31 -11.35 3.80
N ARG A 215 25.00 -11.16 2.51
CA ARG A 215 24.07 -10.11 2.04
C ARG A 215 22.67 -10.33 2.58
N ALA A 216 22.14 -11.54 2.42
CA ALA A 216 20.77 -11.88 2.80
C ALA A 216 20.54 -11.73 4.31
N TRP A 217 21.48 -12.20 5.13
CA TRP A 217 21.36 -12.10 6.59
C TRP A 217 21.53 -10.66 7.10
N SER A 218 22.39 -9.83 6.48
CA SER A 218 22.48 -8.40 6.83
C SER A 218 21.21 -7.63 6.45
N LEU A 219 20.60 -7.90 5.28
CA LEU A 219 19.31 -7.29 4.92
C LEU A 219 18.18 -7.73 5.85
N ALA A 220 18.12 -9.02 6.19
CA ALA A 220 17.12 -9.56 7.10
C ALA A 220 17.27 -8.96 8.51
N HIS A 221 18.50 -8.82 8.98
CA HIS A 221 18.82 -8.17 10.25
C HIS A 221 18.33 -6.71 10.27
N ALA A 222 18.64 -5.93 9.24
CA ALA A 222 18.21 -4.53 9.13
C ALA A 222 16.68 -4.38 9.01
N ALA A 223 16.00 -5.29 8.30
CA ALA A 223 14.55 -5.28 8.16
C ALA A 223 13.84 -5.59 9.49
N ARG A 224 14.30 -6.63 10.22
CA ARG A 224 13.77 -6.97 11.55
C ARG A 224 14.04 -5.86 12.55
N ALA A 225 15.24 -5.30 12.54
CA ALA A 225 15.58 -4.15 13.36
C ALA A 225 14.66 -2.93 13.09
N THR A 226 14.35 -2.66 11.82
CA THR A 226 13.45 -1.57 11.44
C THR A 226 12.00 -1.84 11.86
N ALA A 227 11.53 -3.09 11.78
CA ALA A 227 10.21 -3.50 12.26
C ALA A 227 10.08 -3.31 13.79
N GLU A 228 11.10 -3.74 14.56
CA GLU A 228 11.15 -3.55 16.01
C GLU A 228 11.16 -2.07 16.39
N ARG A 229 11.92 -1.22 15.67
CA ARG A 229 11.91 0.23 15.88
C ARG A 229 10.55 0.87 15.58
N ARG A 230 9.89 0.50 14.47
CA ARG A 230 8.55 1.02 14.10
C ARG A 230 7.51 0.66 15.17
N SER A 231 7.66 -0.50 15.78
CA SER A 231 6.81 -0.96 16.88
C SER A 231 7.04 -0.26 18.24
N LEU A 232 8.07 0.60 18.36
CA LEU A 232 8.36 1.46 19.52
C LEU A 232 8.01 2.95 19.30
N GLN A 233 7.63 3.34 18.08
CA GLN A 233 7.32 4.73 17.75
C GLN A 233 6.22 5.36 18.64
N PRO A 234 5.26 4.60 19.22
CA PRO A 234 4.33 5.13 20.23
C PRO A 234 4.92 5.31 21.65
N VAL A 235 6.00 4.60 21.99
CA VAL A 235 6.52 4.49 23.38
C VAL A 235 7.68 5.45 23.63
N LEU A 236 8.50 5.76 22.62
CA LEU A 236 9.67 6.64 22.74
C LEU A 236 9.33 8.13 22.65
N THR A 237 8.27 8.49 21.92
CA THR A 237 7.70 9.85 21.83
C THR A 237 7.11 10.33 23.16
N ALA A 238 6.71 9.42 24.06
CA ALA A 238 6.11 9.74 25.35
C ALA A 238 7.10 10.32 26.40
N ARG A 239 8.43 10.19 26.23
CA ARG A 239 9.42 10.51 27.29
C ARG A 239 10.28 11.75 27.08
N LYS A 240 10.19 12.44 25.94
CA LYS A 240 10.99 13.66 25.66
C LYS A 240 10.16 14.81 25.13
N GLN A 241 9.35 15.45 25.99
CA GLN A 241 9.12 16.89 25.84
C GLN A 241 9.15 17.61 27.20
N PRO A 242 9.93 18.71 27.31
CA PRO A 242 9.80 19.66 28.40
C PRO A 242 8.49 20.45 28.21
N GLN A 243 7.86 20.79 29.34
CA GLN A 243 6.60 21.54 29.44
C GLN A 243 6.40 22.56 28.31
N ARG A 244 5.49 22.26 27.38
CA ARG A 244 4.85 23.26 26.53
C ARG A 244 3.34 23.13 26.60
N VAL A 245 2.78 24.30 26.83
CA VAL A 245 1.38 24.69 26.97
C VAL A 245 0.49 24.05 25.88
N GLY A 246 -0.57 23.38 26.36
CA GLY A 246 -1.83 23.04 25.69
C GLY A 246 -1.80 22.85 24.17
N VAL A 247 -1.67 21.59 23.73
CA VAL A 247 -2.23 21.12 22.46
C VAL A 247 -3.11 19.92 22.80
N GLU A 248 -4.34 19.96 22.31
CA GLU A 248 -5.38 18.94 22.49
C GLU A 248 -4.93 17.55 21.95
N PRO A 249 -5.47 16.45 22.49
CA PRO A 249 -5.09 15.09 22.10
C PRO A 249 -5.41 14.81 20.62
N GLU A 250 -4.64 13.93 19.96
CA GLU A 250 -5.02 13.39 18.66
C GLU A 250 -6.41 12.74 18.74
N PRO A 251 -7.28 12.94 17.72
CA PRO A 251 -8.62 12.41 17.76
C PRO A 251 -8.58 10.87 17.70
N GLU A 252 -9.30 10.22 18.63
CA GLU A 252 -9.60 8.79 18.56
C GLU A 252 -10.12 8.45 17.15
N ALA A 253 -9.62 7.34 16.57
CA ALA A 253 -10.11 6.87 15.28
C ALA A 253 -11.64 6.73 15.31
N ARG A 254 -12.32 7.45 14.42
CA ARG A 254 -13.79 7.45 14.33
C ARG A 254 -14.30 6.03 14.13
N GLU A 255 -15.29 5.63 14.92
CA GLU A 255 -15.96 4.34 14.76
C GLU A 255 -16.72 4.31 13.42
N THR A 256 -16.57 3.22 12.67
CA THR A 256 -17.29 3.05 11.40
C THR A 256 -18.81 3.16 11.63
N PRO A 257 -19.52 4.07 10.92
CA PRO A 257 -20.96 4.24 11.04
C PRO A 257 -21.76 2.95 10.94
N ALA A 258 -22.85 2.87 11.72
CA ALA A 258 -23.68 1.67 11.81
C ALA A 258 -24.26 1.28 10.44
N TRP A 259 -24.68 2.25 9.63
CA TRP A 259 -25.27 1.98 8.31
C TRP A 259 -24.34 1.15 7.42
N PHE A 260 -23.02 1.42 7.46
CA PHE A 260 -22.05 0.69 6.66
C PHE A 260 -21.87 -0.73 7.21
N ARG A 261 -21.71 -0.86 8.52
CA ARG A 261 -21.60 -2.17 9.18
C ARG A 261 -22.85 -3.03 9.00
N ASP A 262 -24.02 -2.42 8.81
CA ASP A 262 -25.29 -3.14 8.63
C ASP A 262 -25.57 -3.46 7.16
N ALA A 263 -24.95 -2.72 6.22
CA ALA A 263 -25.19 -2.80 4.78
C ALA A 263 -24.71 -4.11 4.15
N LYS A 264 -23.52 -4.60 4.53
CA LYS A 264 -22.86 -5.86 4.08
C LYS A 264 -22.52 -5.99 2.60
N LEU A 265 -23.36 -5.48 1.70
CA LEU A 265 -23.26 -5.63 0.26
C LEU A 265 -23.41 -4.29 -0.44
N GLY A 266 -22.42 -3.95 -1.26
CA GLY A 266 -22.47 -2.83 -2.19
C GLY A 266 -22.06 -3.26 -3.59
N VAL A 267 -22.20 -2.33 -4.54
CA VAL A 267 -21.72 -2.49 -5.92
C VAL A 267 -20.80 -1.35 -6.31
N ILE A 268 -19.71 -1.65 -7.00
CA ILE A 268 -18.80 -0.66 -7.59
C ILE A 268 -18.88 -0.75 -9.11
N VAL A 269 -18.96 0.38 -9.80
CA VAL A 269 -19.21 0.40 -11.25
C VAL A 269 -18.05 1.05 -11.99
N HIS A 270 -17.29 0.24 -12.73
CA HIS A 270 -16.20 0.72 -13.58
C HIS A 270 -16.70 0.83 -15.02
N TRP A 271 -17.07 2.05 -15.39
CA TRP A 271 -17.50 2.40 -16.73
C TRP A 271 -16.84 3.70 -17.15
N GLY A 272 -16.25 3.73 -18.34
CA GLY A 272 -15.52 4.89 -18.83
C GLY A 272 -15.05 4.71 -20.26
N LEU A 273 -14.11 5.54 -20.72
CA LEU A 273 -13.59 5.46 -22.10
C LEU A 273 -13.00 4.08 -22.40
N TYR A 274 -12.35 3.45 -21.42
CA TYR A 274 -11.79 2.10 -21.49
C TYR A 274 -12.84 1.01 -21.75
N SER A 275 -14.12 1.25 -21.44
CA SER A 275 -15.22 0.33 -21.78
C SER A 275 -15.52 0.30 -23.28
N VAL A 276 -15.16 1.32 -24.06
CA VAL A 276 -15.36 1.30 -25.52
C VAL A 276 -14.49 0.23 -26.20
N PRO A 277 -13.15 0.21 -26.00
CA PRO A 277 -12.35 -0.89 -26.49
C PRO A 277 -12.57 -2.16 -25.68
N GLY A 278 -12.90 -2.06 -24.39
CA GLY A 278 -13.36 -3.14 -23.53
C GLY A 278 -12.63 -4.45 -23.73
N TRP A 279 -11.29 -4.42 -23.64
CA TRP A 279 -10.43 -5.54 -23.98
C TRP A 279 -9.19 -5.53 -23.10
N ALA A 280 -8.86 -6.69 -22.54
CA ALA A 280 -7.57 -6.98 -21.91
C ALA A 280 -7.30 -8.48 -22.05
N PRO A 281 -6.05 -8.96 -21.98
CA PRO A 281 -5.75 -10.40 -21.96
C PRO A 281 -6.48 -11.13 -20.83
N LEU A 282 -6.55 -12.46 -20.89
CA LEU A 282 -7.14 -13.30 -19.83
C LEU A 282 -6.02 -13.89 -18.97
N ASP A 283 -5.30 -13.00 -18.27
CA ASP A 283 -4.17 -13.34 -17.39
C ASP A 283 -4.52 -12.92 -15.94
N GLU A 284 -4.54 -13.91 -15.05
CA GLU A 284 -4.91 -13.76 -13.64
C GLU A 284 -3.71 -13.48 -12.72
N SER A 285 -2.48 -13.49 -13.25
CA SER A 285 -1.25 -13.33 -12.47
C SER A 285 -1.20 -12.04 -11.63
N LEU A 286 -1.85 -10.96 -12.10
CA LEU A 286 -1.98 -9.74 -11.32
C LEU A 286 -2.90 -9.91 -10.11
N VAL A 287 -4.01 -10.65 -10.26
CA VAL A 287 -4.90 -10.92 -9.12
C VAL A 287 -4.13 -11.72 -8.07
N ASP A 288 -3.42 -12.77 -8.46
CA ASP A 288 -2.58 -13.60 -7.57
C ASP A 288 -1.55 -12.77 -6.78
N LEU A 289 -0.97 -11.74 -7.39
CA LEU A 289 -0.05 -10.83 -6.71
C LEU A 289 -0.72 -9.82 -5.80
N LEU A 290 -1.93 -9.41 -6.15
CA LEU A 290 -2.71 -8.44 -5.37
C LEU A 290 -3.43 -9.10 -4.20
N VAL A 291 -3.57 -10.44 -4.16
CA VAL A 291 -4.20 -11.13 -3.02
C VAL A 291 -3.47 -10.80 -1.71
N ASP A 292 -4.23 -10.21 -0.78
CA ASP A 292 -3.86 -10.01 0.61
C ASP A 292 -4.12 -11.30 1.42
N ASP A 293 -3.33 -12.33 1.13
CA ASP A 293 -3.33 -13.65 1.80
C ASP A 293 -1.88 -14.11 1.99
N GLU A 294 -1.47 -14.29 3.25
CA GLU A 294 -0.11 -14.69 3.62
C GLU A 294 0.25 -16.11 3.16
N SER A 295 -0.75 -16.93 2.77
CA SER A 295 -0.55 -18.31 2.32
C SER A 295 -0.20 -18.45 0.83
N VAL A 296 -0.30 -17.37 0.04
CA VAL A 296 -0.03 -17.39 -1.41
C VAL A 296 1.46 -17.15 -1.70
N PRO A 297 2.20 -18.12 -2.31
CA PRO A 297 3.61 -17.95 -2.64
C PRO A 297 3.82 -16.92 -3.76
N ARG A 298 4.62 -15.88 -3.51
CA ARG A 298 4.94 -14.84 -4.52
C ARG A 298 6.24 -15.19 -5.25
N SER A 299 6.16 -15.72 -6.48
CA SER A 299 7.33 -15.88 -7.36
C SER A 299 7.64 -14.54 -8.06
N ARG A 300 8.93 -14.16 -8.17
CA ARG A 300 9.36 -12.83 -8.65
C ARG A 300 10.01 -12.82 -10.04
N ASP A 301 9.89 -13.90 -10.81
CA ASP A 301 10.81 -14.16 -11.95
C ASP A 301 10.19 -14.21 -13.36
N GLU A 302 8.92 -13.87 -13.59
CA GLU A 302 8.34 -13.82 -14.94
C GLU A 302 7.69 -12.45 -15.23
N LEU A 303 7.55 -12.09 -16.51
CA LEU A 303 7.12 -10.77 -17.04
C LEU A 303 6.15 -9.99 -16.14
N ASP A 304 6.40 -8.68 -15.97
CA ASP A 304 5.70 -7.84 -14.99
C ASP A 304 4.17 -7.85 -15.25
N PRO A 305 3.34 -8.32 -14.30
CA PRO A 305 1.90 -8.56 -14.48
C PRO A 305 1.13 -7.33 -14.94
N LEU A 306 1.65 -6.13 -14.70
CA LEU A 306 1.08 -4.88 -15.23
C LEU A 306 1.14 -4.73 -16.75
N VAL A 307 1.84 -5.62 -17.45
CA VAL A 307 1.93 -5.63 -18.92
C VAL A 307 0.88 -6.56 -19.53
N THR A 308 0.51 -7.65 -18.86
CA THR A 308 -0.34 -8.71 -19.40
C THR A 308 -1.67 -8.90 -18.67
N HIS A 309 -1.93 -8.19 -17.59
CA HIS A 309 -3.11 -8.39 -16.75
C HIS A 309 -4.48 -8.19 -17.42
N SER A 310 -5.49 -8.78 -16.77
CA SER A 310 -6.88 -8.77 -17.23
C SER A 310 -7.66 -7.47 -17.01
N PHE A 311 -7.09 -6.43 -16.40
CA PHE A 311 -7.87 -5.21 -16.09
C PHE A 311 -7.98 -4.31 -17.33
N SER A 312 -9.12 -4.38 -17.99
CA SER A 312 -9.47 -3.57 -19.17
C SER A 312 -9.52 -2.07 -18.88
N GLU A 313 -9.77 -1.65 -17.64
CA GLU A 313 -9.72 -0.25 -17.23
C GLU A 313 -8.29 0.35 -17.26
N TRP A 314 -7.27 -0.49 -17.50
CA TRP A 314 -5.89 -0.08 -17.78
C TRP A 314 -5.54 -0.01 -19.27
N TYR A 315 -6.54 -0.01 -20.15
CA TYR A 315 -6.33 -0.02 -21.60
C TYR A 315 -5.37 1.07 -22.10
N GLU A 316 -5.50 2.33 -21.63
CA GLU A 316 -4.60 3.43 -22.04
C GLU A 316 -3.14 3.16 -21.67
N ASN A 317 -2.89 2.65 -20.45
CA ASN A 317 -1.57 2.20 -20.06
C ASN A 317 -1.09 1.05 -20.97
N GLY A 318 -1.93 0.05 -21.21
CA GLY A 318 -1.61 -1.11 -22.04
C GLY A 318 -1.21 -0.74 -23.46
N ILE A 319 -1.92 0.18 -24.12
CA ILE A 319 -1.57 0.64 -25.49
C ILE A 319 -0.32 1.54 -25.51
N SER A 320 0.07 2.12 -24.38
CA SER A 320 1.31 2.93 -24.29
C SER A 320 2.57 2.04 -24.17
N ILE A 321 2.40 0.75 -23.90
CA ILE A 321 3.46 -0.25 -23.84
C ILE A 321 3.60 -0.90 -25.22
N GLU A 322 4.61 -0.48 -25.98
CA GLU A 322 4.95 -1.11 -27.28
C GLU A 322 5.12 -2.63 -27.14
N ASP A 323 4.60 -3.37 -28.13
CA ASP A 323 4.56 -4.84 -28.20
C ASP A 323 3.78 -5.55 -27.06
N SER A 324 3.00 -4.82 -26.25
CA SER A 324 2.04 -5.47 -25.33
C SER A 324 0.90 -6.15 -26.12
N PRO A 325 0.21 -7.12 -25.51
CA PRO A 325 -1.01 -7.69 -26.10
C PRO A 325 -2.06 -6.63 -26.45
N THR A 326 -2.25 -5.64 -25.56
CA THR A 326 -3.18 -4.53 -25.75
C THR A 326 -2.78 -3.63 -26.90
N TRP A 327 -1.48 -3.36 -27.06
CA TRP A 327 -0.94 -2.61 -28.21
C TRP A 327 -1.20 -3.31 -29.53
N HIS A 328 -0.95 -4.63 -29.60
CA HIS A 328 -1.21 -5.44 -30.80
C HIS A 328 -2.70 -5.45 -31.16
N TYR A 329 -3.57 -5.69 -30.17
CA TYR A 329 -5.02 -5.64 -30.36
C TYR A 329 -5.47 -4.26 -30.85
N HIS A 330 -4.96 -3.20 -30.23
CA HIS A 330 -5.32 -1.83 -30.56
C HIS A 330 -4.94 -1.45 -31.99
N ARG A 331 -3.74 -1.84 -32.46
CA ARG A 331 -3.34 -1.61 -33.84
C ARG A 331 -4.14 -2.41 -34.85
N ALA A 332 -4.43 -3.67 -34.55
CA ALA A 332 -5.21 -4.53 -35.43
C ALA A 332 -6.67 -4.03 -35.56
N THR A 333 -7.25 -3.51 -34.48
CA THR A 333 -8.67 -3.13 -34.42
C THR A 333 -8.92 -1.67 -34.78
N TYR A 334 -8.07 -0.76 -34.30
CA TYR A 334 -8.27 0.70 -34.41
C TYR A 334 -7.18 1.41 -35.22
N GLY A 335 -6.21 0.69 -35.80
CA GLY A 335 -5.17 1.27 -36.63
C GLY A 335 -4.21 2.21 -35.90
N GLY A 336 -4.12 2.12 -34.56
CA GLY A 336 -3.30 3.03 -33.75
C GLY A 336 -3.98 4.37 -33.42
N MET A 337 -5.31 4.41 -33.45
CA MET A 337 -6.12 5.57 -33.06
C MET A 337 -5.77 6.07 -31.63
N ALA A 338 -5.56 7.37 -31.46
CA ALA A 338 -5.32 7.92 -30.12
C ALA A 338 -6.47 7.60 -29.13
N TYR A 339 -6.14 7.27 -27.87
CA TYR A 339 -7.11 6.89 -26.83
C TYR A 339 -8.22 7.93 -26.64
N GLN A 340 -7.85 9.22 -26.73
CA GLN A 340 -8.74 10.38 -26.64
C GLN A 340 -9.91 10.34 -27.63
N ASN A 341 -9.80 9.57 -28.72
CA ASN A 341 -10.85 9.45 -29.73
C ASN A 341 -11.96 8.47 -29.33
N PHE A 342 -11.78 7.69 -28.25
CA PHE A 342 -12.88 6.89 -27.67
C PHE A 342 -13.97 7.76 -27.02
N ARG A 343 -13.73 9.06 -26.80
CA ARG A 343 -14.74 10.03 -26.33
C ARG A 343 -15.98 10.08 -27.23
N GLY A 344 -15.81 9.99 -28.54
CA GLY A 344 -16.93 10.03 -29.50
C GLY A 344 -17.87 8.83 -29.34
N PRO A 345 -17.37 7.60 -29.48
CA PRO A 345 -18.17 6.40 -29.23
C PRO A 345 -18.76 6.34 -27.81
N PHE A 346 -18.02 6.75 -26.78
CA PHE A 346 -18.53 6.80 -25.41
C PHE A 346 -19.67 7.81 -25.26
N ALA A 347 -19.56 8.99 -25.88
CA ALA A 347 -20.64 9.98 -25.91
C ALA A 347 -21.91 9.43 -26.58
N SER A 348 -21.77 8.67 -27.66
CA SER A 348 -22.92 7.97 -28.27
C SER A 348 -23.51 6.90 -27.35
N ALA A 349 -22.69 6.19 -26.59
CA ALA A 349 -23.17 5.21 -25.62
C ALA A 349 -24.03 5.85 -24.51
N LEU A 350 -23.70 7.08 -24.12
CA LEU A 350 -24.47 7.84 -23.13
C LEU A 350 -25.88 8.22 -23.62
N GLU A 351 -26.16 8.19 -24.92
CA GLU A 351 -27.51 8.49 -25.45
C GLU A 351 -28.51 7.39 -25.11
N ASP A 352 -28.06 6.13 -25.12
CA ASP A 352 -28.89 4.93 -24.86
C ASP A 352 -28.83 4.46 -23.40
N TRP A 353 -27.97 5.07 -22.57
CA TRP A 353 -27.76 4.64 -21.18
C TRP A 353 -28.89 5.10 -20.24
N ASP A 354 -29.43 4.17 -19.47
CA ASP A 354 -30.44 4.42 -18.43
C ASP A 354 -29.90 4.10 -17.02
N PRO A 355 -29.69 5.11 -16.15
CA PRO A 355 -29.26 4.89 -14.77
C PRO A 355 -30.29 4.15 -13.91
N ALA A 356 -31.58 4.20 -14.27
CA ALA A 356 -32.63 3.50 -13.54
C ALA A 356 -32.50 1.97 -13.70
N GLU A 357 -32.16 1.48 -14.90
CA GLU A 357 -31.93 0.05 -15.13
C GLU A 357 -30.80 -0.50 -14.24
N TRP A 358 -29.72 0.27 -14.08
CA TRP A 358 -28.63 -0.09 -13.17
C TRP A 358 -29.10 -0.12 -11.73
N ALA A 359 -29.73 0.96 -11.26
CA ALA A 359 -30.17 1.06 -9.88
C ALA A 359 -31.24 0.00 -9.52
N ASP A 360 -32.12 -0.36 -10.46
CA ASP A 360 -33.08 -1.44 -10.30
C ASP A 360 -32.39 -2.80 -10.18
N LEU A 361 -31.37 -3.08 -11.00
CA LEU A 361 -30.59 -4.30 -10.90
C LEU A 361 -29.83 -4.38 -9.57
N PHE A 362 -29.22 -3.28 -9.13
CA PHE A 362 -28.46 -3.24 -7.87
C PHE A 362 -29.37 -3.46 -6.67
N ALA A 363 -30.55 -2.84 -6.66
CA ALA A 363 -31.56 -3.06 -5.63
C ALA A 363 -32.07 -4.50 -5.64
N ALA A 364 -32.33 -5.07 -6.84
CA ALA A 364 -32.74 -6.46 -7.01
C ALA A 364 -31.65 -7.45 -6.58
N ALA A 365 -30.37 -7.09 -6.69
CA ALA A 365 -29.24 -7.87 -6.17
C ALA A 365 -29.12 -7.83 -4.64
N GLY A 366 -29.86 -6.93 -3.96
CA GLY A 366 -29.78 -6.71 -2.53
C GLY A 366 -28.70 -5.72 -2.10
N ALA A 367 -28.10 -4.95 -3.01
CA ALA A 367 -27.13 -3.94 -2.63
C ALA A 367 -27.76 -2.87 -1.72
N ARG A 368 -26.98 -2.34 -0.79
CA ARG A 368 -27.38 -1.24 0.12
C ARG A 368 -26.67 0.06 -0.18
N TYR A 369 -25.62 0.01 -0.99
CA TYR A 369 -24.89 1.16 -1.47
C TYR A 369 -24.29 0.89 -2.86
N ALA A 370 -24.10 1.95 -3.64
CA ALA A 370 -23.48 1.89 -4.96
C ALA A 370 -22.35 2.92 -5.05
N VAL A 371 -21.23 2.54 -5.66
CA VAL A 371 -19.99 3.32 -5.77
C VAL A 371 -19.62 3.43 -7.25
N PRO A 372 -20.21 4.32 -8.05
CA PRO A 372 -19.73 4.57 -9.40
C PRO A 372 -18.34 5.22 -9.40
N VAL A 373 -17.53 4.87 -10.40
CA VAL A 373 -16.26 5.52 -10.70
C VAL A 373 -16.54 6.91 -11.27
N ALA A 374 -16.27 7.96 -10.48
CA ALA A 374 -16.36 9.34 -10.97
C ALA A 374 -15.20 9.68 -11.90
N LYS A 375 -13.98 9.23 -11.55
CA LYS A 375 -12.75 9.36 -12.35
C LYS A 375 -11.85 8.16 -12.11
N HIS A 376 -11.41 7.50 -13.18
CA HIS A 376 -10.37 6.47 -13.11
C HIS A 376 -8.97 7.05 -13.41
N HIS A 377 -7.97 6.19 -13.57
CA HIS A 377 -6.58 6.58 -13.86
C HIS A 377 -6.40 7.30 -15.21
N ASP A 378 -7.30 7.09 -16.18
CA ASP A 378 -7.29 7.82 -17.47
C ASP A 378 -7.68 9.30 -17.34
N GLY A 379 -8.08 9.72 -16.14
CA GLY A 379 -8.44 11.09 -15.82
C GLY A 379 -9.80 11.51 -16.34
N TYR A 380 -10.53 10.67 -17.09
CA TYR A 380 -11.79 11.07 -17.72
C TYR A 380 -12.90 11.20 -16.66
N ARG A 381 -13.54 12.37 -16.62
CA ARG A 381 -14.48 12.72 -15.56
C ARG A 381 -15.91 12.45 -16.00
N LEU A 382 -16.67 11.70 -15.20
CA LEU A 382 -18.07 11.34 -15.49
C LEU A 382 -19.09 12.33 -14.93
N TRP A 383 -18.66 13.51 -14.51
CA TRP A 383 -19.51 14.61 -14.06
C TRP A 383 -19.09 15.91 -14.76
N PRO A 384 -19.95 16.95 -14.80
CA PRO A 384 -19.67 18.19 -15.51
C PRO A 384 -18.74 19.12 -14.71
N SER A 385 -17.51 18.65 -14.43
CA SER A 385 -16.54 19.36 -13.61
C SER A 385 -16.18 20.73 -14.19
N GLN A 386 -16.22 21.75 -13.34
CA GLN A 386 -15.77 23.12 -13.65
C GLN A 386 -14.27 23.33 -13.41
N VAL A 387 -13.59 22.34 -12.82
CA VAL A 387 -12.15 22.42 -12.59
C VAL A 387 -11.42 22.37 -13.95
N PRO A 388 -10.53 23.33 -14.25
CA PRO A 388 -9.81 23.35 -15.51
C PRO A 388 -8.97 22.09 -15.72
N HIS A 389 -8.97 21.58 -16.95
CA HIS A 389 -8.17 20.44 -17.37
C HIS A 389 -7.41 20.79 -18.67
N PRO A 390 -6.20 20.24 -18.93
CA PRO A 390 -5.45 20.49 -20.16
C PRO A 390 -6.20 20.13 -21.45
N HIS A 391 -7.22 19.29 -21.34
CA HIS A 391 -8.07 18.80 -22.42
C HIS A 391 -9.55 18.92 -22.05
N GLU A 392 -10.45 18.96 -23.04
CA GLU A 392 -11.88 18.74 -22.82
C GLU A 392 -12.14 17.30 -22.36
N TRP A 393 -12.09 17.09 -21.05
CA TRP A 393 -11.95 15.76 -20.45
C TRP A 393 -13.05 15.46 -19.43
N ASN A 394 -14.28 15.75 -19.86
CA ASN A 394 -15.52 15.44 -19.16
C ASN A 394 -16.46 14.65 -20.08
N ALA A 395 -17.32 13.83 -19.49
CA ALA A 395 -18.50 13.30 -20.15
C ALA A 395 -19.45 14.45 -20.54
N PRO A 396 -20.13 14.37 -21.71
CA PRO A 396 -21.13 15.36 -22.12
C PRO A 396 -22.43 15.29 -21.30
N ARG A 397 -22.60 14.27 -20.46
CA ARG A 397 -23.76 14.02 -19.60
C ARG A 397 -23.31 13.87 -18.16
N ASP A 398 -24.12 14.32 -17.21
CA ASP A 398 -23.83 14.15 -15.78
C ASP A 398 -24.18 12.73 -15.31
N VAL A 399 -23.31 11.77 -15.64
CA VAL A 399 -23.47 10.36 -15.31
C VAL A 399 -23.55 10.17 -13.79
N ILE A 400 -22.73 10.89 -13.02
CA ILE A 400 -22.71 10.78 -11.56
C ILE A 400 -23.98 11.32 -10.93
N GLY A 401 -24.46 12.49 -11.36
CA GLY A 401 -25.70 13.07 -10.85
C GLY A 401 -26.92 12.21 -11.12
N GLU A 402 -27.07 11.73 -12.36
CA GLU A 402 -28.24 10.93 -12.71
C GLU A 402 -28.24 9.55 -12.04
N LEU A 403 -27.07 8.92 -11.89
CA LEU A 403 -26.96 7.66 -11.16
C LEU A 403 -27.14 7.85 -9.65
N ALA A 404 -26.66 8.96 -9.08
CA ALA A 404 -26.90 9.31 -7.68
C ALA A 404 -28.40 9.40 -7.37
N ASP A 405 -29.16 10.07 -8.23
CA ASP A 405 -30.62 10.18 -8.10
C ASP A 405 -31.30 8.81 -8.22
N ALA A 406 -30.92 8.00 -9.21
CA ALA A 406 -31.48 6.66 -9.40
C ALA A 406 -31.21 5.75 -8.19
N VAL A 407 -29.97 5.72 -7.68
CA VAL A 407 -29.55 4.93 -6.51
C VAL A 407 -30.34 5.35 -5.26
N ARG A 408 -30.48 6.65 -5.02
CA ARG A 408 -31.23 7.18 -3.86
C ARG A 408 -32.71 6.89 -3.94
N GLN A 409 -33.31 6.93 -5.13
CA GLN A 409 -34.72 6.56 -5.32
C GLN A 409 -34.99 5.09 -4.93
N ARG A 410 -33.97 4.22 -4.96
CA ARG A 410 -34.04 2.82 -4.50
C ARG A 410 -33.58 2.66 -3.05
N SER A 411 -33.49 3.75 -2.29
CA SER A 411 -33.08 3.77 -0.88
C SER A 411 -31.68 3.19 -0.62
N MET A 412 -30.81 3.20 -1.63
CA MET A 412 -29.39 2.86 -1.47
C MET A 412 -28.58 4.11 -1.16
N ARG A 413 -27.48 3.92 -0.42
CA ARG A 413 -26.48 4.96 -0.16
C ARG A 413 -25.58 5.14 -1.39
N LEU A 414 -25.04 6.34 -1.56
CA LEU A 414 -24.14 6.66 -2.67
C LEU A 414 -22.71 6.76 -2.19
N GLY A 415 -21.80 5.96 -2.72
CA GLY A 415 -20.37 6.24 -2.67
C GLY A 415 -19.86 6.80 -4.00
N LEU A 416 -18.64 7.30 -4.02
CA LEU A 416 -17.95 7.68 -5.26
C LEU A 416 -16.52 7.14 -5.22
N TYR A 417 -16.15 6.40 -6.25
CA TYR A 417 -14.76 6.04 -6.50
C TYR A 417 -14.06 7.19 -7.23
N TYR A 418 -12.84 7.50 -6.80
CA TYR A 418 -12.00 8.46 -7.49
C TYR A 418 -10.51 8.09 -7.37
N SER A 419 -9.83 8.06 -8.50
CA SER A 419 -8.38 7.87 -8.52
C SER A 419 -7.65 9.20 -8.25
N SER A 420 -7.21 9.38 -6.99
CA SER A 420 -6.45 10.57 -6.61
C SER A 420 -4.99 10.45 -6.98
N GLY A 421 -4.37 9.29 -6.72
CA GLY A 421 -2.93 9.14 -6.94
C GLY A 421 -2.52 8.82 -8.36
N MET A 422 -3.45 8.64 -9.30
CA MET A 422 -3.15 8.42 -10.70
C MET A 422 -4.05 9.25 -11.61
N ASP A 423 -3.42 9.92 -12.57
CA ASP A 423 -4.09 10.60 -13.66
C ASP A 423 -3.12 10.67 -14.85
N TRP A 424 -3.34 9.83 -15.85
CA TRP A 424 -2.47 9.70 -17.02
C TRP A 424 -2.50 10.93 -17.93
N SER A 425 -3.40 11.88 -17.70
CA SER A 425 -3.34 13.20 -18.32
C SER A 425 -2.23 14.09 -17.75
N PHE A 426 -1.69 13.74 -16.56
CA PHE A 426 -0.65 14.51 -15.86
C PHE A 426 0.61 13.69 -15.52
N ALA A 427 0.57 12.36 -15.65
CA ALA A 427 1.65 11.45 -15.33
C ALA A 427 2.37 10.90 -16.57
N ASN A 428 3.59 10.39 -16.39
CA ASN A 428 4.30 9.67 -17.44
C ASN A 428 3.76 8.24 -17.56
N LEU A 429 3.10 7.94 -18.67
CA LEU A 429 2.95 6.57 -19.16
C LEU A 429 4.25 6.10 -19.85
N PRO A 430 4.50 4.78 -19.92
CA PRO A 430 3.74 3.67 -19.33
C PRO A 430 4.15 3.36 -17.89
N VAL A 431 3.20 2.83 -17.11
CA VAL A 431 3.42 2.10 -15.86
C VAL A 431 3.70 0.64 -16.21
N ARG A 432 4.98 0.21 -16.12
CA ARG A 432 5.40 -1.14 -16.50
C ARG A 432 5.58 -2.06 -15.30
N ARG A 433 5.87 -1.49 -14.13
CA ARG A 433 6.15 -2.22 -12.89
C ARG A 433 5.38 -1.68 -11.71
N MET A 434 5.15 -2.54 -10.70
CA MET A 434 4.55 -2.12 -9.44
C MET A 434 5.30 -0.95 -8.79
N ALA A 435 6.64 -0.93 -8.90
CA ALA A 435 7.45 0.20 -8.45
C ALA A 435 7.15 1.52 -9.20
N ASP A 436 6.78 1.43 -10.47
CA ASP A 436 6.48 2.60 -11.31
C ASP A 436 5.17 3.27 -10.87
N THR A 437 4.26 2.56 -10.21
CA THR A 437 2.99 3.13 -9.72
C THR A 437 3.21 4.31 -8.77
N ARG A 438 4.23 4.24 -7.91
CA ARG A 438 4.59 5.31 -6.97
C ARG A 438 5.21 6.51 -7.68
N THR A 439 6.03 6.28 -8.70
CA THR A 439 6.66 7.36 -9.49
C THR A 439 5.72 7.96 -10.53
N SER A 440 4.61 7.28 -10.82
CA SER A 440 3.58 7.73 -11.77
C SER A 440 2.47 8.57 -11.12
N CYS A 441 2.52 8.79 -9.80
CA CYS A 441 1.66 9.79 -9.18
C CYS A 441 2.10 11.19 -9.64
N PRO A 442 1.20 12.00 -10.24
CA PRO A 442 1.59 13.32 -10.71
C PRO A 442 2.13 14.18 -9.57
N PRO A 443 3.39 14.68 -9.65
CA PRO A 443 4.02 15.35 -8.53
C PRO A 443 3.59 16.81 -8.41
N GLY A 444 3.62 17.32 -7.18
CA GLY A 444 3.61 18.74 -6.87
C GLY A 444 2.24 19.34 -6.50
N PRO A 445 2.24 20.58 -5.99
CA PRO A 445 1.08 21.21 -5.37
C PRO A 445 -0.07 21.53 -6.33
N ALA A 446 0.20 21.65 -7.64
CA ALA A 446 -0.83 21.95 -8.63
C ALA A 446 -1.79 20.77 -8.82
N TYR A 447 -1.27 19.54 -8.89
CA TYR A 447 -2.11 18.35 -9.01
C TYR A 447 -2.83 18.03 -7.69
N ALA A 448 -2.16 18.28 -6.55
CA ALA A 448 -2.82 18.22 -5.24
C ALA A 448 -4.05 19.15 -5.15
N ALA A 449 -3.91 20.41 -5.59
CA ALA A 449 -5.01 21.36 -5.63
C ALA A 449 -6.12 20.97 -6.62
N TYR A 450 -5.76 20.35 -7.75
CA TYR A 450 -6.72 19.82 -8.73
C TYR A 450 -7.56 18.68 -8.13
N VAL A 451 -6.92 17.73 -7.46
CA VAL A 451 -7.60 16.62 -6.77
C VAL A 451 -8.48 17.12 -5.62
N ASP A 452 -7.97 18.04 -4.80
CA ASP A 452 -8.73 18.65 -3.69
C ASP A 452 -9.98 19.37 -4.22
N ALA A 453 -9.85 20.15 -5.30
CA ALA A 453 -10.96 20.84 -5.93
C ALA A 453 -12.03 19.88 -6.48
N HIS A 454 -11.62 18.76 -7.09
CA HIS A 454 -12.57 17.74 -7.54
C HIS A 454 -13.33 17.09 -6.38
N TRP A 455 -12.65 16.67 -5.32
CA TRP A 455 -13.33 16.10 -4.17
C TRP A 455 -14.32 17.08 -3.56
N ARG A 456 -13.96 18.36 -3.43
CA ARG A 456 -14.88 19.40 -2.96
C ARG A 456 -16.10 19.55 -3.86
N GLU A 457 -15.91 19.58 -5.18
CA GLU A 457 -17.01 19.65 -6.15
C GLU A 457 -17.93 18.42 -6.06
N LEU A 458 -17.37 17.21 -5.95
CA LEU A 458 -18.13 15.97 -5.79
C LEU A 458 -18.92 15.95 -4.47
N ILE A 459 -18.31 16.40 -3.37
CA ILE A 459 -18.96 16.50 -2.05
C ILE A 459 -20.10 17.52 -2.11
N GLU A 460 -19.86 18.70 -2.69
CA GLU A 460 -20.85 19.76 -2.80
C GLU A 460 -22.05 19.35 -3.67
N ASN A 461 -21.78 18.81 -4.86
CA ASN A 461 -22.81 18.50 -5.85
C ASN A 461 -23.61 17.26 -5.46
N TYR A 462 -22.94 16.23 -4.94
CA TYR A 462 -23.54 14.91 -4.81
C TYR A 462 -23.66 14.43 -3.37
N ARG A 463 -22.95 14.99 -2.39
CA ARG A 463 -22.95 14.53 -0.99
C ARG A 463 -22.89 13.00 -0.86
N PRO A 464 -21.83 12.34 -1.36
CA PRO A 464 -21.68 10.90 -1.22
C PRO A 464 -21.57 10.51 0.26
N ASP A 465 -22.15 9.37 0.61
CA ASP A 465 -22.00 8.69 1.89
C ASP A 465 -20.65 7.96 2.01
N PHE A 466 -19.92 7.74 0.91
CA PHE A 466 -18.61 7.07 0.91
C PHE A 466 -17.64 7.70 -0.12
N LEU A 467 -16.53 8.28 0.34
CA LEU A 467 -15.40 8.63 -0.53
C LEU A 467 -14.45 7.43 -0.64
N TRP A 468 -14.53 6.74 -1.77
CA TRP A 468 -13.70 5.57 -2.07
C TRP A 468 -12.48 6.05 -2.88
N ASN A 469 -11.38 6.36 -2.21
CA ASN A 469 -10.16 6.81 -2.88
C ASN A 469 -9.36 5.64 -3.43
N ASP A 470 -8.52 5.88 -4.44
CA ASP A 470 -7.54 4.90 -4.88
C ASP A 470 -6.16 5.50 -5.16
N MET A 471 -5.15 4.65 -4.99
CA MET A 471 -3.73 4.93 -5.26
C MET A 471 -3.11 6.09 -4.45
N GLY A 472 -3.63 6.38 -3.25
CA GLY A 472 -3.10 7.44 -2.39
C GLY A 472 -3.71 8.80 -2.67
N TYR A 473 -3.44 9.77 -1.80
CA TYR A 473 -3.85 11.17 -1.98
C TYR A 473 -2.63 12.06 -2.25
N PRO A 474 -2.63 12.93 -3.27
CA PRO A 474 -1.53 13.87 -3.51
C PRO A 474 -1.58 14.99 -2.47
N GLY A 475 -0.81 14.86 -1.38
CA GLY A 475 -0.69 15.85 -0.31
C GLY A 475 -1.32 15.40 1.00
N ASP A 476 -1.75 16.37 1.83
CA ASP A 476 -2.41 16.11 3.10
C ASP A 476 -3.95 16.20 2.95
N PRO A 477 -4.69 15.09 3.14
CA PRO A 477 -6.15 15.08 3.00
C PRO A 477 -6.89 15.61 4.25
N SER A 478 -6.19 15.95 5.34
CA SER A 478 -6.81 16.20 6.65
C SER A 478 -7.92 17.25 6.63
N GLN A 479 -7.70 18.38 5.95
CA GLN A 479 -8.71 19.44 5.87
C GLN A 479 -9.93 19.00 5.03
N LEU A 480 -9.69 18.34 3.89
CA LEU A 480 -10.76 17.80 3.05
C LEU A 480 -11.63 16.81 3.84
N VAL A 481 -11.01 15.91 4.59
CA VAL A 481 -11.69 14.90 5.41
C VAL A 481 -12.51 15.56 6.52
N GLN A 482 -11.97 16.57 7.20
CA GLN A 482 -12.71 17.33 8.22
C GLN A 482 -13.93 18.03 7.61
N ASP A 483 -13.77 18.70 6.47
CA ASP A 483 -14.85 19.39 5.78
C ASP A 483 -15.92 18.40 5.29
N TYR A 484 -15.49 17.23 4.80
CA TYR A 484 -16.38 16.14 4.40
C TYR A 484 -17.22 15.64 5.56
N TYR A 485 -16.64 15.33 6.72
CA TYR A 485 -17.41 14.88 7.88
C TYR A 485 -18.33 15.97 8.43
N ALA A 486 -17.97 17.25 8.30
CA ALA A 486 -18.87 18.34 8.64
C ALA A 486 -20.08 18.41 7.68
N ALA A 487 -19.86 18.16 6.39
CA ALA A 487 -20.90 18.19 5.36
C ALA A 487 -21.78 16.93 5.34
N VAL A 488 -21.19 15.77 5.63
CA VAL A 488 -21.79 14.44 5.61
C VAL A 488 -21.38 13.69 6.90
N PRO A 489 -22.07 13.93 8.04
CA PRO A 489 -21.66 13.40 9.35
C PRO A 489 -21.62 11.88 9.48
N GLU A 490 -22.40 11.16 8.67
CA GLU A 490 -22.39 9.70 8.59
C GLU A 490 -21.54 9.18 7.41
N GLY A 491 -20.88 10.08 6.68
CA GLY A 491 -20.05 9.75 5.53
C GLY A 491 -18.79 9.00 5.96
N ILE A 492 -18.31 8.10 5.11
CA ILE A 492 -17.10 7.30 5.37
C ILE A 492 -16.01 7.52 4.32
N ILE A 493 -14.77 7.20 4.68
CA ILE A 493 -13.62 7.10 3.76
C ILE A 493 -12.86 5.78 3.94
N ASN A 494 -12.21 5.31 2.87
CA ASN A 494 -11.35 4.13 2.91
C ASN A 494 -9.90 4.45 3.34
N ASP A 495 -9.08 3.41 3.52
CA ASP A 495 -7.66 3.50 3.91
C ASP A 495 -6.70 3.83 2.75
N ARG A 496 -7.22 4.03 1.54
CA ARG A 496 -6.41 4.27 0.34
C ARG A 496 -6.00 5.73 0.13
N PHE A 497 -6.25 6.59 1.10
CA PHE A 497 -5.61 7.91 1.16
C PHE A 497 -4.13 7.80 1.57
N TRP A 498 -3.73 6.67 2.21
CA TRP A 498 -2.39 6.33 2.71
C TRP A 498 -1.79 7.23 3.79
N SER A 499 -2.45 8.34 4.09
CA SER A 499 -2.14 9.24 5.19
C SER A 499 -3.43 9.69 5.87
N GLY A 500 -3.36 10.00 7.17
CA GLY A 500 -4.51 10.43 7.97
C GLY A 500 -5.43 9.28 8.44
N PRO A 501 -6.52 9.63 9.14
CA PRO A 501 -7.49 8.65 9.63
C PRO A 501 -8.30 8.04 8.48
N TYR A 502 -8.83 6.83 8.68
CA TYR A 502 -9.77 6.15 7.78
C TYR A 502 -10.87 5.45 8.58
N ASP A 503 -12.05 5.27 8.00
CA ASP A 503 -13.17 4.58 8.65
C ASP A 503 -13.23 3.09 8.29
N VAL A 504 -12.81 2.71 7.07
CA VAL A 504 -12.90 1.36 6.52
C VAL A 504 -11.58 0.93 5.88
N ALA A 505 -11.06 -0.24 6.28
CA ALA A 505 -9.90 -0.85 5.60
C ALA A 505 -10.34 -1.57 4.31
N THR A 506 -9.54 -1.48 3.23
CA THR A 506 -9.90 -2.06 1.93
C THR A 506 -8.83 -3.00 1.36
N PRO A 507 -8.61 -4.16 2.01
CA PRO A 507 -7.56 -5.08 1.58
C PRO A 507 -7.86 -5.67 0.19
N ASN A 508 -6.82 -5.80 -0.63
CA ASN A 508 -6.94 -6.28 -2.00
C ASN A 508 -7.26 -7.78 -2.03
N PHE A 509 -8.40 -8.17 -2.61
CA PHE A 509 -8.78 -9.58 -2.80
C PHE A 509 -8.63 -10.48 -1.56
N ALA A 510 -8.80 -9.91 -0.36
CA ALA A 510 -8.42 -10.55 0.89
C ALA A 510 -9.18 -11.84 1.19
N ARG A 511 -8.47 -12.83 1.74
CA ARG A 511 -9.04 -13.99 2.42
C ARG A 511 -8.64 -13.92 3.88
N ARG A 512 -9.61 -13.66 4.75
CA ARG A 512 -9.40 -13.63 6.20
C ARG A 512 -9.73 -15.01 6.77
N HIS A 513 -9.02 -15.42 7.83
CA HIS A 513 -9.32 -16.63 8.60
C HIS A 513 -9.84 -16.32 10.01
N GLU A 514 -9.59 -15.10 10.49
CA GLU A 514 -10.03 -14.61 11.79
C GLU A 514 -11.00 -13.43 11.65
N VAL A 515 -11.64 -13.06 12.76
CA VAL A 515 -12.52 -11.89 12.81
C VAL A 515 -11.68 -10.63 13.02
N ASP A 516 -11.70 -9.73 12.04
CA ASP A 516 -11.06 -8.43 12.18
C ASP A 516 -11.82 -7.55 13.20
N ALA A 517 -11.07 -6.87 14.08
CA ALA A 517 -11.65 -6.01 15.11
C ALA A 517 -12.38 -4.78 14.53
N ARG A 518 -11.90 -4.25 13.41
CA ARG A 518 -12.51 -3.14 12.68
C ARG A 518 -13.24 -3.67 11.45
N ALA A 519 -14.30 -2.97 11.04
CA ALA A 519 -14.97 -3.27 9.78
C ALA A 519 -14.02 -3.01 8.60
N TRP A 520 -14.08 -3.89 7.62
CA TRP A 520 -13.30 -3.80 6.38
C TRP A 520 -14.19 -4.09 5.18
N GLU A 521 -13.69 -3.83 3.98
CA GLU A 521 -14.41 -4.08 2.73
C GLU A 521 -13.48 -4.68 1.69
N VAL A 522 -13.92 -5.75 1.03
CA VAL A 522 -13.23 -6.26 -0.16
C VAL A 522 -13.99 -5.88 -1.41
N ALA A 523 -13.32 -5.15 -2.29
CA ALA A 523 -13.77 -4.90 -3.64
C ALA A 523 -13.21 -5.98 -4.57
N ARG A 524 -14.08 -6.57 -5.40
CA ARG A 524 -13.64 -7.45 -6.50
C ARG A 524 -14.65 -7.49 -7.65
N PRO A 525 -14.20 -7.67 -8.89
CA PRO A 525 -15.09 -7.86 -10.03
C PRO A 525 -15.86 -9.18 -9.97
N ILE A 526 -16.99 -9.26 -10.66
CA ILE A 526 -17.67 -10.53 -10.90
C ILE A 526 -16.83 -11.42 -11.84
N GLY A 527 -16.23 -10.82 -12.87
CA GLY A 527 -15.26 -11.43 -13.78
C GLY A 527 -13.82 -11.33 -13.27
N LEU A 528 -12.87 -11.13 -14.18
CA LEU A 528 -11.45 -10.89 -13.87
C LEU A 528 -11.11 -9.39 -13.86
N SER A 529 -11.79 -8.60 -14.68
CA SER A 529 -11.61 -7.15 -14.82
C SER A 529 -12.69 -6.36 -14.06
N PHE A 530 -12.35 -5.19 -13.50
CA PHE A 530 -13.40 -4.28 -13.04
C PHE A 530 -14.12 -3.61 -14.21
N GLY A 531 -13.38 -3.09 -15.20
CA GLY A 531 -13.93 -2.63 -16.47
C GLY A 531 -14.45 -3.79 -17.33
N TRP A 532 -15.27 -3.49 -18.35
CA TRP A 532 -15.79 -4.53 -19.22
C TRP A 532 -14.71 -5.12 -20.12
N ASN A 533 -14.47 -6.42 -20.00
CA ASN A 533 -13.59 -7.16 -20.89
C ASN A 533 -14.39 -8.12 -21.78
N ARG A 534 -14.46 -7.81 -23.09
CA ARG A 534 -15.21 -8.61 -24.08
C ARG A 534 -14.67 -10.02 -24.29
N GLN A 535 -13.48 -10.33 -23.78
CA GLN A 535 -12.90 -11.68 -23.84
C GLN A 535 -13.47 -12.61 -22.77
N GLU A 536 -14.08 -12.07 -21.70
CA GLU A 536 -14.59 -12.88 -20.60
C GLU A 536 -15.85 -13.68 -20.99
N GLY A 537 -15.73 -14.99 -20.95
CA GLY A 537 -16.84 -15.95 -20.97
C GLY A 537 -17.35 -16.36 -19.57
N PRO A 538 -18.41 -17.20 -19.49
CA PRO A 538 -18.97 -17.75 -18.26
C PRO A 538 -17.96 -18.39 -17.30
N GLU A 539 -16.89 -18.97 -17.84
CA GLU A 539 -15.81 -19.62 -17.09
C GLU A 539 -14.95 -18.64 -16.26
N HIS A 540 -15.01 -17.34 -16.57
CA HIS A 540 -14.24 -16.30 -15.88
C HIS A 540 -15.07 -15.54 -14.83
N ALA A 541 -16.39 -15.77 -14.78
CA ALA A 541 -17.30 -15.02 -13.93
C ALA A 541 -17.87 -15.89 -12.81
N LEU A 542 -18.00 -15.32 -11.62
CA LEU A 542 -18.68 -16.01 -10.53
C LEU A 542 -20.16 -16.23 -10.83
N SER A 543 -20.63 -17.43 -10.52
CA SER A 543 -22.04 -17.78 -10.45
C SER A 543 -22.72 -17.13 -9.24
N GLY A 544 -24.06 -17.10 -9.23
CA GLY A 544 -24.81 -16.63 -8.06
C GLY A 544 -24.51 -17.43 -6.79
N THR A 545 -24.25 -18.73 -6.91
CA THR A 545 -23.86 -19.58 -5.78
C THR A 545 -22.52 -19.13 -5.18
N GLU A 546 -21.51 -18.91 -6.02
CA GLU A 546 -20.20 -18.47 -5.57
C GLU A 546 -20.27 -17.06 -4.94
N LEU A 547 -21.12 -16.18 -5.48
CA LEU A 547 -21.37 -14.87 -4.87
C LEU A 547 -22.00 -14.96 -3.48
N VAL A 548 -22.97 -15.86 -3.28
CA VAL A 548 -23.56 -16.09 -1.95
C VAL A 548 -22.50 -16.63 -0.98
N HIS A 549 -21.69 -17.60 -1.39
CA HIS A 549 -20.64 -18.17 -0.55
C HIS A 549 -19.59 -17.13 -0.17
N LEU A 550 -19.16 -16.32 -1.14
CA LEU A 550 -18.24 -15.22 -0.93
C LEU A 550 -18.80 -14.19 0.05
N LEU A 551 -20.06 -13.76 -0.13
CA LEU A 551 -20.71 -12.80 0.77
C LEU A 551 -20.74 -13.34 2.20
N LEU A 552 -21.12 -14.61 2.37
CA LEU A 552 -21.20 -15.25 3.69
C LEU A 552 -19.83 -15.37 4.36
N ASP A 553 -18.78 -15.68 3.59
CA ASP A 553 -17.41 -15.71 4.09
C ASP A 553 -16.98 -14.33 4.60
N VAL A 554 -17.13 -13.30 3.77
CA VAL A 554 -16.76 -11.91 4.09
C VAL A 554 -17.53 -11.40 5.32
N VAL A 555 -18.86 -11.56 5.35
CA VAL A 555 -19.70 -11.06 6.45
C VAL A 555 -19.41 -11.75 7.78
N SER A 556 -19.07 -13.04 7.75
CA SER A 556 -18.71 -13.79 8.96
C SER A 556 -17.42 -13.29 9.63
N LYS A 557 -16.59 -12.55 8.89
CA LYS A 557 -15.26 -12.07 9.32
C LYS A 557 -15.21 -10.55 9.50
N ASN A 558 -16.37 -9.94 9.73
CA ASN A 558 -16.57 -8.50 9.93
C ASN A 558 -16.40 -7.63 8.67
N GLY A 559 -16.43 -8.23 7.48
CA GLY A 559 -16.28 -7.53 6.21
C GLY A 559 -17.60 -7.14 5.55
N ASN A 560 -17.51 -6.17 4.64
CA ASN A 560 -18.47 -5.88 3.59
C ASN A 560 -17.93 -6.34 2.23
N LEU A 561 -18.80 -6.78 1.34
CA LEU A 561 -18.48 -7.14 -0.04
C LEU A 561 -18.91 -6.01 -0.99
N LEU A 562 -17.96 -5.49 -1.77
CA LEU A 562 -18.19 -4.50 -2.82
C LEU A 562 -18.01 -5.16 -4.19
N LEU A 563 -19.12 -5.52 -4.84
CA LEU A 563 -19.10 -6.26 -6.11
C LEU A 563 -18.89 -5.34 -7.31
N GLY A 564 -17.83 -5.60 -8.07
CA GLY A 564 -17.51 -4.90 -9.32
C GLY A 564 -18.42 -5.34 -10.46
N VAL A 565 -19.19 -4.38 -10.97
CA VAL A 565 -20.05 -4.52 -12.15
C VAL A 565 -19.40 -3.78 -13.32
N SER A 566 -19.44 -4.40 -14.50
CA SER A 566 -18.68 -3.98 -15.67
C SER A 566 -19.59 -3.72 -16.87
N PRO A 567 -20.25 -2.54 -16.96
CA PRO A 567 -21.08 -2.20 -18.11
C PRO A 567 -20.29 -2.16 -19.41
N ASP A 568 -20.92 -2.61 -20.49
CA ASP A 568 -20.32 -2.70 -21.82
C ASP A 568 -20.10 -1.32 -22.49
N ASP A 569 -19.62 -1.34 -23.73
CA ASP A 569 -19.43 -0.14 -24.56
C ASP A 569 -20.70 0.70 -24.77
N ARG A 570 -21.88 0.19 -24.41
CA ARG A 570 -23.18 0.87 -24.49
C ARG A 570 -23.83 1.11 -23.12
N GLY A 571 -23.10 0.88 -22.03
CA GLY A 571 -23.61 1.04 -20.68
C GLY A 571 -24.58 -0.05 -20.25
N ARG A 572 -24.62 -1.20 -20.94
CA ARG A 572 -25.46 -2.35 -20.54
C ARG A 572 -24.63 -3.30 -19.69
N ILE A 573 -25.18 -3.71 -18.56
CA ILE A 573 -24.52 -4.70 -17.71
C ILE A 573 -24.62 -6.07 -18.41
N PRO A 574 -23.51 -6.82 -18.61
CA PRO A 574 -23.55 -8.11 -19.31
C PRO A 574 -24.52 -9.10 -18.66
N LYS A 575 -25.26 -9.87 -19.47
CA LYS A 575 -26.29 -10.82 -18.98
C LYS A 575 -25.76 -11.84 -17.97
N LEU A 576 -24.50 -12.23 -18.11
CA LEU A 576 -23.81 -13.12 -17.19
C LEU A 576 -23.72 -12.51 -15.79
N GLN A 577 -23.30 -11.25 -15.69
CA GLN A 577 -23.26 -10.50 -14.43
C GLN A 577 -24.66 -10.26 -13.87
N GLN A 578 -25.63 -9.86 -14.72
CA GLN A 578 -27.03 -9.69 -14.30
C GLN A 578 -27.59 -10.97 -13.67
N ARG A 579 -27.35 -12.12 -14.30
CA ARG A 579 -27.83 -13.42 -13.81
C ARG A 579 -27.27 -13.72 -12.41
N ALA A 580 -25.96 -13.58 -12.23
CA ALA A 580 -25.30 -13.86 -10.96
C ALA A 580 -25.82 -12.93 -9.84
N LEU A 581 -25.97 -11.63 -10.14
CA LEU A 581 -26.54 -10.63 -9.23
C LEU A 581 -27.98 -10.94 -8.84
N LEU A 582 -28.82 -11.31 -9.80
CA LEU A 582 -30.23 -11.66 -9.55
C LEU A 582 -30.37 -12.98 -8.79
N GLU A 583 -29.47 -13.95 -9.01
CA GLU A 583 -29.41 -15.19 -8.23
C GLU A 583 -29.03 -14.91 -6.77
N LEU A 584 -28.03 -14.06 -6.53
CA LEU A 584 -27.65 -13.56 -5.20
C LEU A 584 -28.82 -12.84 -4.52
N GLY A 585 -29.48 -11.93 -5.24
CA GLY A 585 -30.62 -11.16 -4.75
C GLY A 585 -31.78 -12.03 -4.28
N ARG A 586 -32.17 -13.03 -5.09
CA ARG A 586 -33.22 -14.00 -4.70
C ARG A 586 -32.88 -14.78 -3.45
N TRP A 587 -31.61 -15.12 -3.22
CA TRP A 587 -31.18 -15.77 -1.99
C TRP A 587 -31.27 -14.80 -0.79
N LEU A 588 -30.87 -13.54 -0.97
CA LEU A 588 -30.96 -12.49 0.05
C LEU A 588 -32.40 -12.08 0.40
N GLU A 589 -33.36 -12.19 -0.51
CA GLU A 589 -34.78 -11.97 -0.21
C GLU A 589 -35.28 -12.93 0.87
N VAL A 590 -34.78 -14.18 0.89
CA VAL A 590 -35.18 -15.21 1.86
C VAL A 590 -34.33 -15.15 3.11
N HIS A 591 -33.02 -14.99 2.97
CA HIS A 591 -32.05 -15.17 4.05
C HIS A 591 -31.43 -13.88 4.58
N GLY A 592 -31.79 -12.72 4.03
CA GLY A 592 -31.13 -11.43 4.30
C GLY A 592 -31.13 -11.01 5.78
N GLN A 593 -32.08 -11.46 6.59
CA GLN A 593 -32.08 -11.21 8.05
C GLN A 593 -30.90 -11.86 8.80
N ALA A 594 -30.26 -12.87 8.19
CA ALA A 594 -29.05 -13.50 8.69
C ALA A 594 -27.76 -12.91 8.09
N VAL A 595 -27.88 -11.80 7.34
CA VAL A 595 -26.76 -11.08 6.72
C VAL A 595 -26.77 -9.63 7.14
N TYR A 596 -27.81 -8.88 6.76
CA TYR A 596 -27.93 -7.45 7.07
C TYR A 596 -28.08 -7.21 8.57
N GLY A 597 -27.40 -6.19 9.08
CA GLY A 597 -27.43 -5.84 10.50
C GLY A 597 -26.74 -6.84 11.44
N THR A 598 -26.17 -7.93 10.93
CA THR A 598 -25.47 -8.92 11.75
C THR A 598 -24.05 -8.48 12.12
N ARG A 599 -23.46 -9.17 13.09
CA ARG A 599 -22.03 -9.08 13.47
C ARG A 599 -21.38 -10.45 13.36
N PRO A 600 -20.05 -10.53 13.18
CA PRO A 600 -19.32 -11.79 13.25
C PRO A 600 -19.60 -12.48 14.60
N TRP A 601 -19.73 -13.80 14.57
CA TRP A 601 -19.63 -14.58 15.81
C TRP A 601 -18.15 -14.74 16.18
N THR A 602 -17.88 -15.02 17.45
CA THR A 602 -16.51 -15.21 17.98
C THR A 602 -15.73 -16.30 17.25
N THR A 603 -16.41 -17.32 16.74
CA THR A 603 -15.86 -18.28 15.78
C THR A 603 -16.52 -18.02 14.43
N PRO A 604 -15.82 -17.48 13.43
CA PRO A 604 -16.43 -17.05 12.17
C PRO A 604 -16.77 -18.24 11.24
N GLU A 605 -16.03 -19.33 11.34
CA GLU A 605 -16.15 -20.49 10.46
C GLU A 605 -15.99 -21.83 11.17
N SER A 606 -16.60 -22.87 10.60
CA SER A 606 -16.42 -24.27 10.95
C SER A 606 -16.74 -25.13 9.71
N ALA A 607 -16.86 -26.43 9.88
CA ALA A 607 -17.36 -27.35 8.87
C ALA A 607 -18.23 -28.43 9.51
N THR A 608 -19.09 -29.04 8.71
CA THR A 608 -19.78 -30.27 9.11
C THR A 608 -18.78 -31.41 9.26
N GLN A 609 -19.18 -32.48 9.95
CA GLN A 609 -18.36 -33.70 10.06
C GLN A 609 -17.94 -34.29 8.70
N ASP A 610 -18.73 -34.05 7.65
CA ASP A 610 -18.49 -34.50 6.27
C ASP A 610 -17.76 -33.44 5.41
N GLY A 611 -17.30 -32.34 6.03
CA GLY A 611 -16.46 -31.33 5.40
C GLY A 611 -17.20 -30.18 4.69
N LEU A 612 -18.53 -30.08 4.81
CA LEU A 612 -19.28 -28.96 4.23
C LEU A 612 -18.97 -27.68 5.02
N PRO A 613 -18.47 -26.60 4.38
CA PRO A 613 -18.12 -25.37 5.11
C PRO A 613 -19.35 -24.71 5.74
N VAL A 614 -19.15 -24.17 6.95
CA VAL A 614 -20.15 -23.41 7.70
C VAL A 614 -19.58 -22.04 8.06
N ARG A 615 -20.39 -20.99 7.93
CA ARG A 615 -20.08 -19.62 8.38
C ARG A 615 -21.06 -19.17 9.45
N PHE A 616 -20.62 -18.28 10.32
CA PHE A 616 -21.44 -17.80 11.42
C PHE A 616 -21.61 -16.28 11.40
N THR A 617 -22.82 -15.86 11.69
CA THR A 617 -23.15 -14.46 11.96
C THR A 617 -24.10 -14.41 13.14
N THR A 618 -24.13 -13.32 13.89
CA THR A 618 -24.97 -13.19 15.07
C THR A 618 -25.68 -11.84 15.10
N THR A 619 -26.84 -11.85 15.74
CA THR A 619 -27.54 -10.65 16.21
C THR A 619 -27.52 -10.65 17.74
N THR A 620 -28.28 -9.76 18.38
CA THR A 620 -28.56 -9.84 19.82
C THR A 620 -29.41 -11.05 20.21
N ASP A 621 -30.19 -11.58 19.27
CA ASP A 621 -31.28 -12.53 19.58
C ASP A 621 -30.96 -13.97 19.17
N ALA A 622 -30.11 -14.15 18.15
CA ALA A 622 -29.82 -15.44 17.56
C ALA A 622 -28.45 -15.50 16.89
N LEU A 623 -27.90 -16.71 16.91
CA LEU A 623 -26.78 -17.14 16.07
C LEU A 623 -27.35 -17.74 14.78
N TYR A 624 -26.74 -17.41 13.65
CA TYR A 624 -27.05 -17.99 12.35
C TYR A 624 -25.87 -18.83 11.87
N ALA A 625 -26.15 -20.10 11.55
CA ALA A 625 -25.21 -21.02 10.93
C ALA A 625 -25.56 -21.16 9.45
N HIS A 626 -24.62 -20.75 8.59
CA HIS A 626 -24.74 -20.73 7.14
C HIS A 626 -23.97 -21.90 6.55
N PHE A 627 -24.67 -22.94 6.08
CA PHE A 627 -24.08 -24.07 5.40
C PHE A 627 -23.86 -23.70 3.93
N LEU A 628 -22.60 -23.73 3.46
CA LEU A 628 -22.24 -23.36 2.08
C LEU A 628 -22.55 -24.49 1.10
N GLY A 629 -23.82 -24.85 1.00
CA GLY A 629 -24.38 -25.87 0.12
C GLY A 629 -25.64 -26.51 0.66
N ALA A 630 -26.13 -27.54 -0.05
CA ALA A 630 -27.31 -28.30 0.33
C ALA A 630 -27.05 -29.21 1.54
N ALA A 631 -27.30 -28.73 2.76
CA ALA A 631 -27.24 -29.55 3.96
C ALA A 631 -28.61 -30.22 4.23
N ALA A 632 -28.64 -31.55 4.31
CA ALA A 632 -29.83 -32.33 4.63
C ALA A 632 -29.46 -33.63 5.37
N GLY A 633 -30.42 -34.23 6.07
CA GLY A 633 -30.19 -35.43 6.88
C GLY A 633 -29.56 -35.12 8.24
N GLU A 634 -28.99 -36.14 8.88
CA GLU A 634 -28.25 -35.95 10.14
C GLU A 634 -26.85 -35.38 9.84
N THR A 635 -26.53 -34.27 10.48
CA THR A 635 -25.19 -33.64 10.37
C THR A 635 -24.74 -33.10 11.73
N VAL A 636 -23.44 -32.86 11.87
CA VAL A 636 -22.84 -32.26 13.06
C VAL A 636 -21.98 -31.10 12.60
N ILE A 637 -22.21 -29.90 13.14
CA ILE A 637 -21.28 -28.78 12.98
C ILE A 637 -20.17 -28.97 14.00
N THR A 638 -18.92 -29.11 13.53
CA THR A 638 -17.79 -29.44 14.40
C THR A 638 -17.51 -28.30 15.39
N GLY A 639 -17.38 -28.65 16.67
CA GLY A 639 -17.09 -27.70 17.75
C GLY A 639 -18.28 -26.86 18.24
N LEU A 640 -19.45 -26.97 17.61
CA LEU A 640 -20.65 -26.25 18.06
C LEU A 640 -21.47 -27.11 19.03
N HIS A 641 -21.49 -26.71 20.30
CA HIS A 641 -22.30 -27.36 21.34
C HIS A 641 -23.45 -26.44 21.76
N LEU A 642 -24.68 -26.90 21.55
CA LEU A 642 -25.90 -26.18 21.90
C LEU A 642 -26.37 -26.58 23.31
N PRO A 643 -26.66 -25.61 24.21
CA PRO A 643 -27.27 -25.88 25.50
C PRO A 643 -28.63 -26.57 25.40
N ASP A 644 -29.03 -27.28 26.45
CA ASP A 644 -30.38 -27.84 26.56
C ASP A 644 -31.45 -26.74 26.47
N GLY A 645 -32.53 -27.02 25.72
CA GLY A 645 -33.61 -26.06 25.50
C GLY A 645 -33.34 -25.05 24.37
N THR A 646 -32.19 -25.12 23.69
CA THR A 646 -31.92 -24.32 22.49
C THR A 646 -32.92 -24.64 21.38
N ARG A 647 -33.53 -23.59 20.81
CA ARG A 647 -34.40 -23.71 19.64
C ARG A 647 -33.57 -23.56 18.37
N VAL A 648 -33.63 -24.59 17.53
CA VAL A 648 -33.00 -24.60 16.21
C VAL A 648 -34.11 -24.60 15.16
N THR A 649 -34.08 -23.65 14.23
CA THR A 649 -35.08 -23.50 13.17
C THR A 649 -34.42 -23.26 11.83
N ASP A 650 -34.95 -23.88 10.79
CA ASP A 650 -34.60 -23.55 9.42
C ASP A 650 -35.09 -22.13 9.08
N LEU A 651 -34.22 -21.27 8.56
CA LEU A 651 -34.55 -19.85 8.39
C LEU A 651 -35.63 -19.63 7.32
N ALA A 652 -35.53 -20.35 6.20
CA ALA A 652 -36.43 -20.18 5.07
C ALA A 652 -37.83 -20.74 5.35
N SER A 653 -37.92 -21.94 5.92
CA SER A 653 -39.20 -22.60 6.15
C SER A 653 -39.80 -22.31 7.53
N GLY A 654 -39.00 -21.81 8.48
CA GLY A 654 -39.38 -21.69 9.89
C GLY A 654 -39.55 -23.03 10.62
N ALA A 655 -39.28 -24.15 9.95
CA ALA A 655 -39.48 -25.47 10.52
C ALA A 655 -38.49 -25.75 11.67
N PRO A 656 -38.94 -26.36 12.78
CA PRO A 656 -38.04 -26.75 13.85
C PRO A 656 -37.09 -27.86 13.38
N ILE A 657 -35.80 -27.70 13.68
CA ILE A 657 -34.76 -28.70 13.46
C ILE A 657 -34.53 -29.44 14.76
N ARG A 658 -34.54 -30.77 14.72
CA ARG A 658 -34.23 -31.58 15.89
C ARG A 658 -32.73 -31.50 16.16
N SER A 659 -32.38 -31.28 17.43
CA SER A 659 -31.00 -31.26 17.90
C SER A 659 -30.79 -32.28 19.01
N ALA A 660 -29.66 -32.99 18.99
CA ALA A 660 -29.27 -33.95 20.03
C ALA A 660 -27.79 -33.77 20.41
N PRO A 661 -27.39 -34.03 21.67
CA PRO A 661 -25.99 -33.99 22.06
C PRO A 661 -25.13 -34.98 21.25
N GLY A 662 -23.94 -34.57 20.85
CA GLY A 662 -22.97 -35.40 20.14
C GLY A 662 -21.55 -35.14 20.60
N ARG A 663 -20.64 -36.10 20.33
CA ARG A 663 -19.24 -36.04 20.79
C ARG A 663 -18.42 -34.90 20.16
N ARG A 664 -18.66 -34.59 18.88
CA ARG A 664 -17.92 -33.57 18.11
C ARG A 664 -18.66 -32.24 17.98
N GLY A 665 -19.86 -32.14 18.57
CA GLY A 665 -20.80 -31.05 18.40
C GLY A 665 -22.24 -31.57 18.51
N THR A 666 -23.22 -30.66 18.49
CA THR A 666 -24.64 -30.99 18.48
C THR A 666 -25.04 -31.59 17.13
N VAL A 667 -25.69 -32.76 17.16
CA VAL A 667 -26.28 -33.42 15.98
C VAL A 667 -27.54 -32.67 15.59
N LEU A 668 -27.67 -32.27 14.33
CA LEU A 668 -28.83 -31.62 13.73
C LEU A 668 -29.49 -32.56 12.73
N THR A 669 -30.79 -32.79 12.85
CA THR A 669 -31.58 -33.51 11.84
C THR A 669 -32.25 -32.51 10.91
N LEU A 670 -31.60 -32.26 9.78
CA LEU A 670 -32.00 -31.28 8.78
C LEU A 670 -33.03 -31.90 7.80
N PRO A 671 -34.25 -31.35 7.65
CA PRO A 671 -35.20 -31.84 6.65
C PRO A 671 -34.65 -31.64 5.23
N ALA A 672 -35.25 -32.28 4.23
CA ALA A 672 -34.88 -32.02 2.83
C ALA A 672 -34.96 -30.51 2.53
N THR A 673 -33.94 -29.99 1.85
CA THR A 673 -33.89 -28.59 1.43
C THR A 673 -34.06 -28.51 -0.08
N ALA A 674 -34.83 -27.52 -0.52
CA ALA A 674 -34.90 -27.13 -1.94
C ALA A 674 -33.89 -26.03 -2.28
N ASP A 675 -33.14 -25.52 -1.29
CA ASP A 675 -32.07 -24.52 -1.47
C ASP A 675 -30.72 -25.23 -1.66
N PRO A 676 -30.21 -25.30 -2.90
CA PRO A 676 -28.92 -25.93 -3.17
C PRO A 676 -27.74 -24.98 -2.93
N VAL A 677 -28.00 -23.68 -2.72
CA VAL A 677 -26.99 -22.62 -2.72
C VAL A 677 -26.36 -22.51 -1.35
N ALA A 678 -27.13 -22.11 -0.35
CA ALA A 678 -26.67 -22.05 1.03
C ALA A 678 -27.86 -22.13 2.00
N ARG A 679 -27.86 -23.12 2.89
CA ARG A 679 -28.90 -23.29 3.88
C ARG A 679 -28.56 -22.50 5.14
N VAL A 680 -29.54 -21.76 5.68
CA VAL A 680 -29.35 -21.01 6.93
C VAL A 680 -30.20 -21.58 8.06
N VAL A 681 -29.54 -21.79 9.20
CA VAL A 681 -30.16 -22.26 10.44
C VAL A 681 -30.05 -21.19 11.51
N ARG A 682 -31.18 -20.86 12.13
CA ARG A 682 -31.28 -19.92 13.26
C ARG A 682 -31.27 -20.68 14.57
N ILE A 683 -30.42 -20.24 15.50
CA ILE A 683 -30.17 -20.86 16.81
C ILE A 683 -30.44 -19.80 17.89
N SER A 684 -31.32 -20.11 18.84
CA SER A 684 -31.67 -19.19 19.93
C SER A 684 -32.02 -19.94 21.23
N PRO A 685 -31.54 -19.50 22.41
CA PRO A 685 -30.64 -18.35 22.62
C PRO A 685 -29.24 -18.60 22.03
N ILE A 686 -28.43 -17.54 21.94
CA ILE A 686 -27.06 -17.62 21.42
C ILE A 686 -26.24 -18.56 22.33
N PRO A 687 -25.54 -19.57 21.79
CA PRO A 687 -24.70 -20.46 22.59
C PRO A 687 -23.57 -19.68 23.27
N SER A 688 -23.37 -19.88 24.57
CA SER A 688 -22.20 -19.38 25.28
C SER A 688 -20.96 -20.15 24.82
N HIS A 689 -19.87 -19.44 24.48
CA HIS A 689 -18.57 -20.08 24.30
C HIS A 689 -18.16 -20.75 25.62
N SER A 690 -18.28 -22.07 25.72
CA SER A 690 -17.54 -22.79 26.75
C SER A 690 -16.10 -22.90 26.27
N MET A 691 -15.19 -22.11 26.85
CA MET A 691 -13.77 -22.45 26.87
C MET A 691 -13.61 -23.73 27.71
N HIS A 692 -13.96 -24.88 27.15
CA HIS A 692 -13.47 -26.14 27.71
C HIS A 692 -12.12 -26.41 27.06
N GLN A 693 -11.08 -25.96 27.76
CA GLN A 693 -9.78 -26.60 27.77
C GLN A 693 -9.98 -28.09 28.05
N GLU A 694 -9.48 -28.94 27.15
CA GLU A 694 -8.77 -30.18 27.48
C GLU A 694 -7.66 -30.39 26.44
#